data_AF-A0A316QKQ1-F1
#
_entry.id   AF-A0A316QKQ1-F1
#
_cell.length_a   1.000
_cell.length_b   1.000
_cell.length_c   1.000
_cell.angle_alpha   90.00
_cell.angle_beta   90.00
_cell.angle_gamma   90.00
#
_symmetry.space_group_name_H-M   'P 1'
#
loop_
_entity.id
_entity.type
_entity.pdbx_description
1 polymer ?
#
loop_
_entity_poly.entity_id
_entity_poly.type
_entity_poly.pdbx_seq_one_letter_code
_entity_poly.pdbx_strand_id
1 'polypeptide(L)'
;MEILVAKSGGFCRGVKKAVDTALAIEPENTYIFGEIIHNREVVDTITERGIVTVETLSAVPDGATLIIRSHGAAKSVFDECAARGIKAVDCTCEFVRRTQKIVREQHEAGNAVVIVGERTHPEVIGLNGWCGDSAYIFGSEEDDFSVLPDKKCCIVAQTTYSKEKFEKIIKIIKDRRGKTVEVFETICYTTIGRQNEARELAEQCDAMLVIGGLNSSNTNKLYDICAEHCRHVFRMRNSDDLDYQKIKRFKKVGIVTGASTPNAQTQEVLLNMEGMETEAKATMEEVVANMDNQPKFKKGQLITATISSADDSGIAVLLPLAKKEVMLDKDEVDCEAYNKDDFASKLGEEIELMVVSVNPVKLSQKMIKKVKEEEAMLADIEAGKEFDITCTGYNKGGLTGELGSYTVFIPAREIRMGYVKELEKYVGKKLRLRMIEIKTERRKEIIASQRVILEKEKAAKEAAKAAKEAEFFANIHVDDIVEGKVERVTSFGAFVSVNGFDCLAHISDLSWTGVKSVTDVLEIGKKYQFKVLKIDTEAKKVSIGFKQLQAQPWDLAADKYAEGDVIHGKVVRIVPFGAFVEVEKGIDGLVHVSQISHEFLENPTTALTIGEEIDAKILKLDCAEKKMTLSIKALESRPENLERRPRGARGEADGDNKGRARKFSKDRPADEYTEWNEGGLGGASIAEMLKNS
;
A
#
# COMPACT_ATOMS: atom_id res chain seq x y z
N MET A 1 24.30 40.62 0.62
CA MET A 1 24.19 39.60 1.69
C MET A 1 23.91 38.24 1.02
N GLU A 2 24.43 37.12 1.52
CA GLU A 2 24.11 35.79 0.98
C GLU A 2 22.87 35.23 1.72
N ILE A 3 21.82 34.87 0.98
CA ILE A 3 20.57 34.35 1.54
C ILE A 3 20.44 32.88 1.21
N LEU A 4 20.31 32.04 2.23
CA LEU A 4 20.12 30.59 2.11
C LEU A 4 18.71 30.22 2.54
N VAL A 5 17.89 29.74 1.61
CA VAL A 5 16.49 29.36 1.89
C VAL A 5 16.37 27.86 2.02
N ALA A 6 15.68 27.41 3.08
CA ALA A 6 15.33 26.01 3.26
C ALA A 6 14.50 25.48 2.08
N LYS A 7 14.92 24.36 1.50
CA LYS A 7 14.26 23.68 0.38
C LYS A 7 12.92 23.10 0.78
N SER A 8 12.74 22.73 2.04
CA SER A 8 11.51 22.15 2.56
C SER A 8 10.44 23.18 2.98
N GLY A 9 10.60 24.45 2.57
CA GLY A 9 9.67 25.52 2.88
C GLY A 9 8.24 25.31 2.33
N GLY A 10 7.30 26.10 2.84
CA GLY A 10 5.90 26.08 2.41
C GLY A 10 4.97 25.11 3.14
N PHE A 11 3.73 25.02 2.66
CA PHE A 11 2.74 24.08 3.20
C PHE A 11 3.19 22.63 3.08
N CYS A 12 3.07 21.85 4.16
CA CYS A 12 3.16 20.40 4.03
C CYS A 12 1.96 19.85 3.24
N ARG A 13 2.05 18.62 2.72
CA ARG A 13 0.98 18.00 1.91
C ARG A 13 -0.39 17.98 2.61
N GLY A 14 -0.40 17.72 3.93
CA GLY A 14 -1.64 17.68 4.72
C GLY A 14 -2.28 19.06 4.87
N VAL A 15 -1.47 20.07 5.21
CA VAL A 15 -1.89 21.47 5.32
C VAL A 15 -2.38 22.00 3.97
N LYS A 16 -1.62 21.76 2.89
CA LYS A 16 -2.00 22.17 1.53
C LYS A 16 -3.37 21.60 1.15
N LYS A 17 -3.58 20.28 1.35
CA LYS A 17 -4.87 19.64 1.07
C LYS A 17 -6.02 20.30 1.85
N ALA A 18 -5.83 20.59 3.14
CA ALA A 18 -6.88 21.21 3.95
C ALA A 18 -7.21 22.63 3.46
N VAL A 19 -6.19 23.46 3.21
CA VAL A 19 -6.36 24.82 2.68
C VAL A 19 -7.01 24.80 1.31
N ASP A 20 -6.50 23.99 0.37
CA ASP A 20 -7.06 23.85 -0.98
C ASP A 20 -8.54 23.40 -0.92
N THR A 21 -8.89 22.51 0.02
CA THR A 21 -10.28 22.07 0.21
C THR A 21 -11.18 23.21 0.70
N ALA A 22 -10.72 24.01 1.67
CA ALA A 22 -11.47 25.16 2.16
C ALA A 22 -11.58 26.29 1.12
N LEU A 23 -10.60 26.43 0.23
CA LEU A 23 -10.64 27.38 -0.88
C LEU A 23 -11.47 26.89 -2.07
N ALA A 24 -11.67 25.58 -2.23
CA ALA A 24 -12.44 25.01 -3.32
C ALA A 24 -13.93 24.82 -3.00
N ILE A 25 -14.28 24.68 -1.72
CA ILE A 25 -15.65 24.44 -1.30
C ILE A 25 -16.51 25.71 -1.40
N GLU A 26 -17.80 25.51 -1.63
CA GLU A 26 -18.80 26.58 -1.58
C GLU A 26 -18.89 27.16 -0.16
N PRO A 27 -18.79 28.49 -0.01
CA PRO A 27 -18.74 29.12 1.32
C PRO A 27 -20.09 29.11 2.03
N GLU A 28 -21.18 29.00 1.28
CA GLU A 28 -22.54 29.05 1.80
C GLU A 28 -22.83 27.87 2.73
N ASN A 29 -23.25 28.18 3.96
CA ASN A 29 -23.54 27.18 5.00
C ASN A 29 -22.36 26.24 5.30
N THR A 30 -21.13 26.75 5.17
CA THR A 30 -19.89 26.01 5.45
C THR A 30 -19.15 26.61 6.63
N TYR A 31 -18.70 25.74 7.53
CA TYR A 31 -18.02 26.08 8.78
C TYR A 31 -16.71 25.30 8.91
N ILE A 32 -15.76 25.81 9.68
CA ILE A 32 -14.50 25.11 10.00
C ILE A 32 -14.42 24.87 11.50
N PHE A 33 -14.12 23.63 11.89
CA PHE A 33 -13.92 23.27 13.29
C PHE A 33 -12.51 23.66 13.79
N GLY A 34 -12.45 24.79 14.49
CA GLY A 34 -11.23 25.47 14.94
C GLY A 34 -10.42 26.07 13.78
N GLU A 35 -9.29 26.70 14.08
CA GLU A 35 -8.39 27.18 13.03
C GLU A 35 -7.98 26.04 12.08
N ILE A 36 -8.17 26.23 10.78
CA ILE A 36 -7.82 25.22 9.76
C ILE A 36 -6.33 24.87 9.80
N ILE A 37 -5.51 25.90 10.00
CA ILE A 37 -4.05 25.88 10.18
C ILE A 37 -3.65 27.05 11.08
N HIS A 38 -2.48 26.96 11.73
CA HIS A 38 -1.96 28.04 12.59
C HIS A 38 -1.27 29.16 11.78
N ASN A 39 -2.02 29.78 10.88
CA ASN A 39 -1.60 30.94 10.09
C ASN A 39 -2.77 31.89 9.90
N ARG A 40 -2.67 33.08 10.49
CA ARG A 40 -3.76 34.05 10.57
C ARG A 40 -4.14 34.61 9.20
N GLU A 41 -3.20 34.95 8.34
CA GLU A 41 -3.50 35.48 7.01
C GLU A 41 -4.29 34.49 6.15
N VAL A 42 -3.98 33.20 6.26
CA VAL A 42 -4.72 32.14 5.56
C VAL A 42 -6.12 31.97 6.15
N VAL A 43 -6.26 32.04 7.47
CA VAL A 43 -7.57 31.97 8.15
C VAL A 43 -8.42 33.18 7.78
N ASP A 44 -7.85 34.38 7.74
CA ASP A 44 -8.53 35.63 7.36
C ASP A 44 -9.01 35.54 5.90
N THR A 45 -8.16 35.07 4.98
CA THR A 45 -8.52 34.84 3.56
C THR A 45 -9.73 33.90 3.41
N ILE A 46 -9.79 32.83 4.21
CA ILE A 46 -10.90 31.88 4.19
C ILE A 46 -12.17 32.49 4.80
N THR A 47 -12.01 33.29 5.86
CA THR A 47 -13.11 33.98 6.51
C THR A 47 -13.74 35.03 5.59
N GLU A 48 -12.91 35.75 4.81
CA GLU A 48 -13.36 36.72 3.80
C GLU A 48 -14.17 36.07 2.66
N ARG A 49 -13.95 34.78 2.36
CA ARG A 49 -14.83 34.02 1.44
C ARG A 49 -16.21 33.74 2.03
N GLY A 50 -16.42 33.94 3.33
CA GLY A 50 -17.69 33.71 4.02
C GLY A 50 -17.76 32.40 4.81
N ILE A 51 -16.65 31.64 4.93
CA ILE A 51 -16.59 30.43 5.74
C ILE A 51 -16.31 30.80 7.20
N VAL A 52 -17.17 30.37 8.12
CA VAL A 52 -17.07 30.75 9.53
C VAL A 52 -16.27 29.71 10.32
N THR A 53 -15.26 30.17 11.06
CA THR A 53 -14.52 29.31 12.01
C THR A 53 -15.27 29.22 13.34
N VAL A 54 -15.46 28.00 13.85
CA VAL A 54 -16.18 27.72 15.11
C VAL A 54 -15.35 26.84 16.03
N GLU A 55 -15.35 27.11 17.32
CA GLU A 55 -14.63 26.30 18.33
C GLU A 55 -15.50 25.16 18.90
N THR A 56 -16.82 25.25 18.76
CA THR A 56 -17.78 24.27 19.28
C THR A 56 -18.76 23.83 18.21
N LEU A 57 -19.14 22.54 18.24
CA LEU A 57 -20.14 21.98 17.32
C LEU A 57 -21.53 22.59 17.48
N SER A 58 -21.87 23.08 18.66
CA SER A 58 -23.15 23.76 18.93
C SER A 58 -23.37 25.01 18.09
N ALA A 59 -22.30 25.65 17.61
CA ALA A 59 -22.38 26.82 16.76
C ALA A 59 -22.64 26.48 15.27
N VAL A 60 -22.56 25.20 14.89
CA VAL A 60 -22.80 24.73 13.52
C VAL A 60 -24.28 24.43 13.36
N PRO A 61 -24.99 25.00 12.37
CA PRO A 61 -26.39 24.63 12.08
C PRO A 61 -26.52 23.18 11.60
N ASP A 62 -27.66 22.56 11.87
CA ASP A 62 -27.98 21.22 11.36
C ASP A 62 -28.08 21.24 9.83
N GLY A 63 -27.60 20.19 9.16
CA GLY A 63 -27.53 20.14 7.69
C GLY A 63 -26.43 21.00 7.06
N ALA A 64 -25.65 21.74 7.84
CA ALA A 64 -24.49 22.50 7.36
C ALA A 64 -23.32 21.61 6.95
N THR A 65 -22.33 22.20 6.29
CA THR A 65 -21.05 21.54 6.00
C THR A 65 -20.02 21.95 7.03
N LEU A 66 -19.34 20.99 7.66
CA LEU A 66 -18.27 21.24 8.63
C LEU A 66 -16.95 20.68 8.13
N ILE A 67 -15.96 21.55 7.94
CA ILE A 67 -14.60 21.18 7.58
C ILE A 67 -13.83 20.84 8.85
N ILE A 68 -13.27 19.64 8.91
CA ILE A 68 -12.37 19.23 9.98
C ILE A 68 -10.93 19.56 9.57
N ARG A 69 -10.22 20.29 10.42
CA ARG A 69 -8.83 20.73 10.19
C ARG A 69 -7.83 19.59 10.05
N SER A 70 -6.64 19.92 9.54
CA SER A 70 -5.56 18.95 9.25
C SER A 70 -5.04 18.17 10.48
N HIS A 71 -5.16 18.74 11.68
CA HIS A 71 -4.85 18.11 12.98
C HIS A 71 -5.87 17.05 13.41
N GLY A 72 -6.97 16.92 12.69
CA GLY A 72 -8.07 16.04 13.02
C GLY A 72 -8.93 16.51 14.20
N ALA A 73 -9.88 15.65 14.54
CA ALA A 73 -10.83 15.83 15.64
C ALA A 73 -11.05 14.51 16.39
N ALA A 74 -11.64 14.62 17.58
CA ALA A 74 -12.08 13.48 18.37
C ALA A 74 -13.19 12.70 17.65
N LYS A 75 -13.33 11.40 17.94
CA LYS A 75 -14.38 10.56 17.32
C LYS A 75 -15.79 11.10 17.58
N SER A 76 -16.03 11.65 18.78
CA SER A 76 -17.30 12.25 19.18
C SER A 76 -17.76 13.37 18.25
N VAL A 77 -16.83 14.14 17.67
CA VAL A 77 -17.14 15.21 16.71
C VAL A 77 -17.80 14.63 15.45
N PHE A 78 -17.25 13.54 14.93
CA PHE A 78 -17.80 12.87 13.75
C PHE A 78 -19.14 12.19 14.04
N ASP A 79 -19.26 11.56 15.22
CA ASP A 79 -20.49 10.91 15.66
C ASP A 79 -21.63 11.95 15.82
N GLU A 80 -21.34 13.12 16.41
CA GLU A 80 -22.30 14.23 16.55
C GLU A 80 -22.68 14.83 15.19
N CYS A 81 -21.71 15.03 14.28
CA CYS A 81 -22.03 15.48 12.92
C CYS A 81 -23.00 14.52 12.23
N ALA A 82 -22.78 13.22 12.32
CA ALA A 82 -23.67 12.22 11.75
C ALA A 82 -25.06 12.26 12.39
N ALA A 83 -25.16 12.39 13.71
CA ALA A 83 -26.43 12.47 14.43
C ALA A 83 -27.26 13.71 14.05
N ARG A 84 -26.59 14.84 13.76
CA ARG A 84 -27.22 16.13 13.42
C ARG A 84 -27.36 16.37 11.92
N GLY A 85 -26.99 15.38 11.09
CA GLY A 85 -27.01 15.50 9.63
C GLY A 85 -26.04 16.55 9.07
N ILE A 86 -25.00 16.92 9.83
CA ILE A 86 -23.95 17.84 9.41
C ILE A 86 -22.99 17.07 8.48
N LYS A 87 -22.72 17.63 7.29
CA LYS A 87 -21.79 17.05 6.33
C LYS A 87 -20.34 17.33 6.75
N ALA A 88 -19.69 16.37 7.39
CA ALA A 88 -18.29 16.47 7.78
C ALA A 88 -17.35 16.28 6.57
N VAL A 89 -16.59 17.32 6.22
CA VAL A 89 -15.52 17.29 5.22
C VAL A 89 -14.19 17.11 5.95
N ASP A 90 -13.72 15.88 5.99
CA ASP A 90 -12.59 15.51 6.83
C ASP A 90 -11.23 15.73 6.16
N CYS A 91 -10.58 16.85 6.49
CA CYS A 91 -9.25 17.20 5.99
C CYS A 91 -8.10 16.69 6.89
N THR A 92 -8.37 15.77 7.82
CA THR A 92 -7.33 15.18 8.69
C THR A 92 -6.17 14.64 7.86
N CYS A 93 -4.93 15.00 8.24
CA CYS A 93 -3.73 14.53 7.59
C CYS A 93 -3.61 12.99 7.70
N GLU A 94 -3.15 12.32 6.63
CA GLU A 94 -2.97 10.86 6.61
C GLU A 94 -2.07 10.32 7.74
N PHE A 95 -1.07 11.10 8.17
CA PHE A 95 -0.22 10.73 9.32
C PHE A 95 -0.99 10.74 10.64
N VAL A 96 -1.84 11.75 10.82
CA VAL A 96 -2.72 11.85 11.99
C VAL A 96 -3.76 10.74 11.95
N ARG A 97 -4.40 10.48 10.81
CA ARG A 97 -5.35 9.37 10.64
C ARG A 97 -4.74 8.02 10.98
N ARG A 98 -3.51 7.76 10.52
CA ARG A 98 -2.78 6.54 10.86
C ARG A 98 -2.56 6.43 12.38
N THR A 99 -2.23 7.54 13.03
CA THR A 99 -2.02 7.58 14.48
C THR A 99 -3.33 7.37 15.24
N GLN A 100 -4.43 8.00 14.81
CA GLN A 100 -5.78 7.78 15.34
C GLN A 100 -6.18 6.30 15.23
N LYS A 101 -5.90 5.65 14.09
CA LYS A 101 -6.15 4.22 13.89
C LYS A 101 -5.35 3.35 14.88
N ILE A 102 -4.06 3.62 15.05
CA ILE A 102 -3.20 2.90 16.02
C ILE A 102 -3.75 3.08 17.44
N VAL A 103 -4.07 4.31 17.83
CA VAL A 103 -4.62 4.61 19.16
C VAL A 103 -5.91 3.83 19.41
N ARG A 104 -6.83 3.83 18.45
CA ARG A 104 -8.09 3.09 18.53
C ARG A 104 -7.86 1.58 18.65
N GLU A 105 -7.07 0.99 17.75
CA GLU A 105 -6.82 -0.46 17.73
C GLU A 105 -6.15 -0.95 19.03
N GLN A 106 -5.23 -0.15 19.56
CA GLN A 106 -4.52 -0.47 20.80
C GLN A 106 -5.42 -0.33 22.04
N HIS A 107 -6.32 0.67 22.03
CA HIS A 107 -7.35 0.80 23.06
C HIS A 107 -8.36 -0.35 23.03
N GLU A 108 -8.84 -0.73 21.84
CA GLU A 108 -9.74 -1.89 21.65
C GLU A 108 -9.08 -3.21 22.06
N ALA A 109 -7.76 -3.34 21.90
CA ALA A 109 -6.98 -4.48 22.41
C ALA A 109 -6.76 -4.47 23.94
N GLY A 110 -7.25 -3.44 24.65
CA GLY A 110 -7.13 -3.31 26.10
C GLY A 110 -5.76 -2.79 26.59
N ASN A 111 -4.92 -2.30 25.69
CA ASN A 111 -3.62 -1.73 26.03
C ASN A 111 -3.78 -0.28 26.52
N ALA A 112 -2.89 0.15 27.43
CA ALA A 112 -2.84 1.54 27.87
C ALA A 112 -2.19 2.41 26.78
N VAL A 113 -2.91 3.42 26.31
CA VAL A 113 -2.43 4.36 25.30
C VAL A 113 -1.68 5.49 25.98
N VAL A 114 -0.46 5.75 25.51
CA VAL A 114 0.36 6.88 25.93
C VAL A 114 0.59 7.79 24.72
N ILE A 115 0.22 9.05 24.84
CA ILE A 115 0.44 10.07 23.80
C ILE A 115 1.51 11.03 24.30
N VAL A 116 2.62 11.10 23.59
CA VAL A 116 3.68 12.07 23.87
C VAL A 116 3.45 13.31 23.01
N GLY A 117 3.16 14.44 23.66
CA GLY A 117 2.78 15.67 22.98
C GLY A 117 2.26 16.74 23.93
N GLU A 118 2.00 17.92 23.40
CA GLU A 118 1.41 19.03 24.16
C GLU A 118 -0.07 18.75 24.44
N ARG A 119 -0.46 18.69 25.73
CA ARG A 119 -1.82 18.30 26.15
C ARG A 119 -2.93 19.17 25.56
N THR A 120 -2.66 20.46 25.36
CA THR A 120 -3.61 21.42 24.80
C THR A 120 -3.60 21.46 23.27
N HIS A 121 -2.73 20.69 22.62
CA HIS A 121 -2.61 20.73 21.16
C HIS A 121 -3.79 20.03 20.49
N PRO A 122 -4.39 20.64 19.44
CA PRO A 122 -5.49 20.06 18.66
C PRO A 122 -5.34 18.58 18.29
N GLU A 123 -4.17 18.20 17.80
CA GLU A 123 -3.89 16.83 17.38
C GLU A 123 -3.93 15.85 18.57
N VAL A 124 -3.40 16.24 19.74
CA VAL A 124 -3.35 15.39 20.93
C VAL A 124 -4.75 15.21 21.51
N ILE A 125 -5.55 16.27 21.57
CA ILE A 125 -6.96 16.21 21.96
C ILE A 125 -7.73 15.31 20.99
N GLY A 126 -7.50 15.50 19.68
CA GLY A 126 -8.08 14.66 18.64
C GLY A 126 -7.76 13.19 18.86
N LEU A 127 -6.48 12.84 19.03
CA LEU A 127 -6.01 11.47 19.30
C LEU A 127 -6.63 10.86 20.56
N ASN A 128 -6.67 11.60 21.67
CA ASN A 128 -7.25 11.12 22.92
C ASN A 128 -8.73 10.72 22.77
N GLY A 129 -9.48 11.47 21.95
CA GLY A 129 -10.88 11.17 21.63
C GLY A 129 -11.09 9.87 20.85
N TRP A 130 -10.05 9.25 20.26
CA TRP A 130 -10.14 7.94 19.59
C TRP A 130 -9.92 6.75 20.53
N CYS A 131 -9.58 7.01 21.80
CA CYS A 131 -9.50 6.01 22.87
C CYS A 131 -10.41 6.37 24.06
N GLY A 132 -11.56 6.99 23.79
CA GLY A 132 -12.55 7.34 24.82
C GLY A 132 -11.99 8.28 25.90
N ASP A 133 -11.09 9.18 25.52
CA ASP A 133 -10.41 10.14 26.38
C ASP A 133 -9.59 9.52 27.53
N SER A 134 -9.18 8.26 27.38
CA SER A 134 -8.46 7.49 28.41
C SER A 134 -6.92 7.49 28.27
N ALA A 135 -6.34 8.22 27.32
CA ALA A 135 -4.89 8.21 27.12
C ALA A 135 -4.12 8.97 28.20
N TYR A 136 -2.91 8.49 28.48
CA TYR A 136 -1.94 9.17 29.33
C TYR A 136 -1.10 10.12 28.48
N ILE A 137 -1.17 11.42 28.76
CA ILE A 137 -0.53 12.45 27.95
C ILE A 137 0.67 13.05 28.69
N PHE A 138 1.86 12.92 28.09
CA PHE A 138 3.11 13.48 28.60
C PHE A 138 3.71 14.47 27.60
N GLY A 139 3.97 15.69 28.06
CA GLY A 139 4.57 16.77 27.29
C GLY A 139 6.03 17.05 27.68
N SER A 140 6.51 16.51 28.80
CA SER A 140 7.86 16.76 29.34
C SER A 140 8.47 15.51 29.98
N GLU A 141 9.80 15.50 30.10
CA GLU A 141 10.55 14.50 30.87
C GLU A 141 10.36 14.65 32.40
N GLU A 142 9.80 15.78 32.83
CA GLU A 142 9.48 16.09 34.23
C GLU A 142 8.07 15.64 34.65
N ASP A 143 7.26 15.16 33.70
CA ASP A 143 5.89 14.75 34.02
C ASP A 143 5.86 13.54 34.96
N ASP A 144 4.76 13.39 35.69
CA ASP A 144 4.60 12.27 36.62
C ASP A 144 4.22 10.97 35.89
N PHE A 145 5.23 10.15 35.58
CA PHE A 145 5.03 8.82 34.96
C PHE A 145 4.49 7.75 35.93
N SER A 146 4.32 8.04 37.22
CA SER A 146 3.80 7.06 38.19
C SER A 146 2.32 6.70 37.96
N VAL A 147 1.60 7.57 37.24
CA VAL A 147 0.18 7.40 36.89
C VAL A 147 -0.08 6.25 35.90
N LEU A 148 0.97 5.70 35.28
CA LEU A 148 0.85 4.66 34.27
C LEU A 148 0.38 3.31 34.88
N PRO A 149 -0.65 2.67 34.30
CA PRO A 149 -1.25 1.46 34.86
C PRO A 149 -0.38 0.23 34.54
N ASP A 150 -0.44 -0.82 35.37
CA ASP A 150 0.29 -2.08 35.15
C ASP A 150 -0.33 -2.98 34.05
N LYS A 151 -0.49 -2.44 32.84
CA LYS A 151 -0.99 -3.10 31.62
C LYS A 151 -0.03 -2.89 30.46
N LYS A 152 -0.05 -3.69 29.38
CA LYS A 152 0.77 -3.40 28.19
C LYS A 152 0.53 -1.96 27.70
N CYS A 153 1.59 -1.26 27.30
CA CYS A 153 1.51 0.13 26.86
C CYS A 153 1.85 0.27 25.39
N CYS A 154 1.08 1.09 24.69
CA CYS A 154 1.37 1.62 23.37
C CYS A 154 1.77 3.08 23.51
N ILE A 155 2.90 3.47 22.93
CA ILE A 155 3.36 4.86 22.90
C ILE A 155 3.27 5.39 21.47
N VAL A 156 2.55 6.51 21.31
CA VAL A 156 2.52 7.33 20.08
C VAL A 156 3.00 8.74 20.40
N ALA A 157 3.39 9.49 19.38
CA ALA A 157 3.78 10.90 19.46
C ALA A 157 2.90 11.79 18.58
N GLN A 158 2.73 13.04 19.00
CA GLN A 158 2.25 14.11 18.14
C GLN A 158 3.19 14.29 16.92
N THR A 159 2.62 14.47 15.73
CA THR A 159 3.37 14.46 14.45
C THR A 159 4.42 15.56 14.32
N THR A 160 4.24 16.68 15.05
CA THR A 160 5.16 17.83 15.08
C THR A 160 6.10 17.83 16.28
N TYR A 161 6.04 16.82 17.15
CA TYR A 161 6.81 16.78 18.39
C TYR A 161 8.31 16.57 18.16
N SER A 162 9.13 16.95 19.15
CA SER A 162 10.59 16.80 19.08
C SER A 162 11.02 15.35 19.26
N LYS A 163 11.80 14.84 18.30
CA LYS A 163 12.34 13.48 18.35
C LYS A 163 13.22 13.24 19.58
N GLU A 164 14.09 14.19 19.93
CA GLU A 164 14.98 14.09 21.09
C GLU A 164 14.18 13.99 22.40
N LYS A 165 13.18 14.87 22.60
CA LYS A 165 12.30 14.80 23.78
C LYS A 165 11.51 13.48 23.83
N PHE A 166 11.02 13.03 22.68
CA PHE A 166 10.30 11.76 22.57
C PHE A 166 11.16 10.57 23.00
N GLU A 167 12.41 10.49 22.53
CA GLU A 167 13.35 9.43 22.90
C GLU A 167 13.68 9.42 24.40
N LYS A 168 13.87 10.60 25.01
CA LYS A 168 14.08 10.71 26.46
C LYS A 168 12.86 10.22 27.25
N ILE A 169 11.65 10.61 26.85
CA ILE A 169 10.41 10.16 27.48
C ILE A 169 10.24 8.64 27.34
N ILE A 170 10.49 8.09 26.16
CA ILE A 170 10.48 6.62 25.95
C ILE A 170 11.46 5.93 26.90
N LYS A 171 12.67 6.48 27.06
CA LYS A 171 13.67 5.91 27.97
C LYS A 171 13.17 5.90 29.41
N ILE A 172 12.61 7.01 29.90
CA ILE A 172 12.04 7.08 31.25
C ILE A 172 10.91 6.06 31.44
N ILE A 173 10.03 5.94 30.44
CA ILE A 173 8.93 4.97 30.49
C ILE A 173 9.49 3.54 30.50
N LYS A 174 10.46 3.21 29.64
CA LYS A 174 11.09 1.87 29.60
C LYS A 174 11.83 1.54 30.90
N ASP A 175 12.60 2.48 31.45
CA ASP A 175 13.38 2.27 32.67
C ASP A 175 12.47 2.02 33.89
N ARG A 176 11.30 2.67 33.94
CA ARG A 176 10.28 2.44 34.98
C ARG A 176 9.45 1.18 34.75
N ARG A 177 9.47 0.60 33.54
CA ARG A 177 8.53 -0.45 33.10
C ARG A 177 9.27 -1.69 32.64
N GLY A 178 9.29 -2.73 33.48
CA GLY A 178 9.87 -4.04 33.14
C GLY A 178 9.01 -4.95 32.23
N LYS A 179 7.92 -4.45 31.61
CA LYS A 179 7.00 -5.23 30.75
C LYS A 179 6.95 -4.67 29.32
N THR A 180 6.37 -5.41 28.37
CA THR A 180 6.24 -5.05 26.94
C THR A 180 5.66 -3.65 26.73
N VAL A 181 6.50 -2.72 26.30
CA VAL A 181 6.16 -1.39 25.77
C VAL A 181 6.32 -1.45 24.25
N GLU A 182 5.24 -1.17 23.54
CA GLU A 182 5.26 -1.03 22.08
C GLU A 182 5.34 0.45 21.73
N VAL A 183 6.31 0.82 20.88
CA VAL A 183 6.55 2.21 20.50
C VAL A 183 6.25 2.36 19.01
N PHE A 184 5.33 3.27 18.69
CA PHE A 184 5.03 3.66 17.33
C PHE A 184 5.63 5.03 17.06
N GLU A 185 6.64 5.07 16.18
CA GLU A 185 7.24 6.33 15.74
C GLU A 185 6.30 7.08 14.78
N THR A 186 5.39 7.86 15.34
CA THR A 186 4.34 8.59 14.59
C THR A 186 4.72 10.03 14.24
N ILE A 187 5.93 10.48 14.60
CA ILE A 187 6.46 11.79 14.19
C ILE A 187 6.58 11.82 12.65
N CYS A 188 6.09 12.89 12.03
CA CYS A 188 6.04 12.99 10.58
C CYS A 188 7.43 13.18 9.97
N TYR A 189 7.71 12.48 8.87
CA TYR A 189 9.00 12.60 8.16
C TYR A 189 9.26 14.03 7.64
N THR A 190 8.22 14.78 7.25
CA THR A 190 8.35 16.17 6.81
C THR A 190 8.83 17.06 7.96
N THR A 191 8.36 16.81 9.18
CA THR A 191 8.80 17.50 10.39
C THR A 191 10.28 17.22 10.62
N ILE A 192 10.71 15.96 10.57
CA ILE A 192 12.11 15.55 10.79
C ILE A 192 13.02 16.21 9.75
N GLY A 193 12.64 16.17 8.47
CA GLY A 193 13.40 16.81 7.39
C GLY A 193 13.59 18.31 7.60
N ARG A 194 12.54 19.02 8.00
CA ARG A 194 12.59 20.46 8.31
C ARG A 194 13.45 20.80 9.50
N GLN A 195 13.35 20.02 10.58
CA GLN A 195 14.17 20.20 11.78
C GLN A 195 15.66 19.98 11.47
N ASN A 196 15.98 18.97 10.65
CA ASN A 196 17.36 18.73 10.22
C ASN A 196 17.88 19.85 9.31
N GLU A 197 17.10 20.28 8.33
CA GLU A 197 17.48 21.39 7.44
C GLU A 197 17.65 22.71 8.21
N ALA A 198 16.77 23.00 9.17
CA ALA A 198 16.90 24.18 10.02
C ALA A 198 18.19 24.13 10.86
N ARG A 199 18.56 22.96 11.39
CA ARG A 199 19.83 22.75 12.08
C ARG A 199 21.02 23.00 11.16
N GLU A 200 21.04 22.36 10.00
CA GLU A 200 22.13 22.49 9.01
C GLU A 200 22.32 23.93 8.53
N LEU A 201 21.22 24.68 8.33
CA LEU A 201 21.28 26.09 7.96
C LEU A 201 21.75 26.95 9.13
N ALA A 202 21.26 26.70 10.35
CA ALA A 202 21.64 27.46 11.53
C ALA A 202 23.16 27.35 11.82
N GLU A 203 23.77 26.19 11.56
CA GLU A 203 25.22 25.99 11.70
C GLU A 203 26.06 26.73 10.65
N GLN A 204 25.46 27.08 9.50
CA GLN A 204 26.16 27.72 8.37
C GLN A 204 25.91 29.22 8.26
N CYS A 205 24.90 29.76 8.95
CA CYS A 205 24.45 31.14 8.83
C CYS A 205 24.80 31.99 10.05
N ASP A 206 25.09 33.28 9.82
CA ASP A 206 25.34 34.24 10.90
C ASP A 206 24.03 34.67 11.59
N ALA A 207 22.92 34.60 10.86
CA ALA A 207 21.58 34.84 11.36
C ALA A 207 20.54 33.94 10.69
N MET A 208 19.47 33.63 11.41
CA MET A 208 18.35 32.81 10.94
C MET A 208 17.04 33.59 11.01
N LEU A 209 16.23 33.52 9.95
CA LEU A 209 14.87 34.04 9.89
C LEU A 209 13.90 32.85 9.94
N VAL A 210 13.03 32.83 10.95
CA VAL A 210 12.02 31.78 11.15
C VAL A 210 10.65 32.37 10.88
N ILE A 211 10.06 32.01 9.74
CA ILE A 211 8.80 32.56 9.26
C ILE A 211 7.63 31.64 9.59
N GLY A 212 6.67 32.11 10.39
CA GLY A 212 5.41 31.42 10.61
C GLY A 212 4.67 31.85 11.87
N GLY A 213 3.47 31.27 12.05
CA GLY A 213 2.58 31.60 13.16
C GLY A 213 3.19 31.34 14.55
N LEU A 214 2.87 32.22 15.51
CA LEU A 214 3.32 32.08 16.91
C LEU A 214 2.71 30.85 17.60
N ASN A 215 1.48 30.51 17.22
CA ASN A 215 0.74 29.36 17.76
C ASN A 215 1.11 28.03 17.09
N SER A 216 2.03 28.02 16.12
CA SER A 216 2.43 26.81 15.40
C SER A 216 3.53 26.07 16.16
N SER A 217 3.20 24.88 16.70
CA SER A 217 4.16 24.00 17.38
C SER A 217 5.40 23.69 16.52
N ASN A 218 5.20 23.43 15.22
CA ASN A 218 6.32 23.24 14.28
C ASN A 218 7.20 24.49 14.17
N THR A 219 6.61 25.68 14.04
CA THR A 219 7.37 26.94 13.92
C THR A 219 8.13 27.26 15.20
N ASN A 220 7.50 27.05 16.36
CA ASN A 220 8.16 27.14 17.67
C ASN A 220 9.40 26.24 17.71
N LYS A 221 9.27 24.97 17.28
CA LYS A 221 10.39 24.04 17.34
C LYS A 221 11.51 24.39 16.35
N LEU A 222 11.19 24.90 15.16
CA LEU A 222 12.21 25.39 14.22
C LEU A 222 12.97 26.58 14.82
N TYR A 223 12.29 27.47 15.52
CA TYR A 223 12.94 28.57 16.25
C TYR A 223 13.89 28.05 17.33
N ASP A 224 13.45 27.11 18.17
CA ASP A 224 14.30 26.55 19.23
C ASP A 224 15.57 25.90 18.65
N ILE A 225 15.43 25.09 17.60
CA ILE A 225 16.57 24.45 16.93
C ILE A 225 17.52 25.50 16.34
N CYS A 226 16.98 26.54 15.69
CA CYS A 226 17.83 27.61 15.18
C CYS A 226 18.56 28.33 16.32
N ALA A 227 17.90 28.55 17.46
CA ALA A 227 18.47 29.27 18.61
C ALA A 227 19.55 28.47 19.35
N GLU A 228 19.49 27.13 19.29
CA GLU A 228 20.53 26.24 19.81
C GLU A 228 21.83 26.32 18.98
N HIS A 229 21.73 26.51 17.66
CA HIS A 229 22.86 26.43 16.74
C HIS A 229 23.32 27.79 16.17
N CYS A 230 22.48 28.83 16.21
CA CYS A 230 22.77 30.16 15.71
C CYS A 230 22.49 31.22 16.78
N ARG A 231 23.42 32.17 16.96
CA ARG A 231 23.30 33.24 17.97
C ARG A 231 22.19 34.26 17.65
N HIS A 232 21.88 34.46 16.38
CA HIS A 232 20.98 35.52 15.93
C HIS A 232 19.79 34.92 15.20
N VAL A 233 18.70 34.69 15.92
CA VAL A 233 17.47 34.15 15.36
C VAL A 233 16.35 35.18 15.45
N PHE A 234 15.76 35.50 14.31
CA PHE A 234 14.65 36.43 14.19
C PHE A 234 13.41 35.65 13.82
N ARG A 235 12.38 35.78 14.65
CA ARG A 235 11.08 35.18 14.41
C ARG A 235 10.14 36.23 13.84
N MET A 236 9.44 35.87 12.77
CA MET A 236 8.51 36.77 12.07
C MET A 236 7.26 36.02 11.65
N ARG A 237 6.10 36.69 11.69
CA ARG A 237 4.85 36.14 11.18
C ARG A 237 4.73 36.35 9.68
N ASN A 238 5.13 37.53 9.22
CA ASN A 238 5.06 37.96 7.83
C ASN A 238 6.19 38.94 7.49
N SER A 239 6.14 39.54 6.31
CA SER A 239 7.15 40.48 5.83
C SER A 239 7.19 41.81 6.57
N ASP A 240 6.12 42.20 7.26
CA ASP A 240 6.05 43.47 8.00
C ASP A 240 6.85 43.43 9.30
N ASP A 241 7.01 42.24 9.89
CA ASP A 241 7.84 42.00 11.07
C ASP A 241 9.37 42.07 10.73
N LEU A 242 9.75 42.27 9.45
CA LEU A 242 11.14 42.30 8.99
C LEU A 242 11.85 43.63 9.32
N ASP A 243 12.74 43.59 10.31
CA ASP A 243 13.66 44.70 10.59
C ASP A 243 14.98 44.55 9.80
N TYR A 244 14.97 45.05 8.56
CA TYR A 244 16.13 44.97 7.66
C TYR A 244 17.40 45.61 8.23
N GLN A 245 17.27 46.66 9.06
CA GLN A 245 18.43 47.34 9.66
C GLN A 245 19.20 46.43 10.62
N LYS A 246 18.50 45.53 11.32
CA LYS A 246 19.13 44.53 12.19
C LYS A 246 19.79 43.39 11.41
N ILE A 247 19.33 43.12 10.20
CA ILE A 247 19.70 41.95 9.40
C ILE A 247 20.86 42.27 8.43
N LYS A 248 20.91 43.48 7.85
CA LYS A 248 21.91 43.88 6.84
C LYS A 248 23.38 43.74 7.26
N ARG A 249 23.66 43.65 8.56
CA ARG A 249 25.01 43.48 9.12
C ARG A 249 25.56 42.05 9.01
N PHE A 250 24.70 41.07 8.73
CA PHE A 250 25.08 39.67 8.63
C PHE A 250 25.50 39.32 7.20
N LYS A 251 26.50 38.45 7.04
CA LYS A 251 27.01 38.07 5.71
C LYS A 251 26.16 36.94 5.13
N LYS A 252 25.83 35.94 5.95
CA LYS A 252 24.99 34.80 5.60
C LYS A 252 23.72 34.78 6.45
N VAL A 253 22.57 34.83 5.78
CA VAL A 253 21.26 34.79 6.44
C VAL A 253 20.49 33.58 5.94
N GLY A 254 20.11 32.70 6.86
CA GLY A 254 19.29 31.53 6.57
C GLY A 254 17.80 31.84 6.75
N ILE A 255 16.94 31.26 5.93
CA ILE A 255 15.48 31.39 6.03
C ILE A 255 14.85 30.01 6.14
N VAL A 256 14.06 29.80 7.20
CA VAL A 256 13.27 28.59 7.43
C VAL A 256 11.81 28.98 7.65
N THR A 257 10.89 28.16 7.13
CA THR A 257 9.45 28.45 7.23
C THR A 257 8.70 27.30 7.88
N GLY A 258 7.69 27.66 8.68
CA GLY A 258 6.78 26.71 9.30
C GLY A 258 5.97 25.88 8.29
N ALA A 259 5.50 24.72 8.74
CA ALA A 259 4.66 23.82 7.92
C ALA A 259 3.30 24.40 7.51
N SER A 260 2.87 25.45 8.21
CA SER A 260 1.63 26.20 8.00
C SER A 260 1.87 27.56 7.35
N THR A 261 3.06 27.80 6.82
CA THR A 261 3.45 29.07 6.18
C THR A 261 3.44 28.85 4.65
N PRO A 262 2.67 29.61 3.85
CA PRO A 262 2.72 29.52 2.39
C PRO A 262 4.05 30.02 1.80
N ASN A 263 4.35 29.56 0.58
CA ASN A 263 5.55 30.01 -0.15
C ASN A 263 5.50 31.51 -0.49
N ALA A 264 4.30 32.07 -0.71
CA ALA A 264 4.10 33.48 -1.01
C ALA A 264 4.70 34.39 0.08
N GLN A 265 4.45 34.10 1.37
CA GLN A 265 5.05 34.84 2.50
C GLN A 265 6.58 34.77 2.51
N THR A 266 7.16 33.65 2.07
CA THR A 266 8.63 33.52 1.96
C THR A 266 9.16 34.39 0.82
N GLN A 267 8.44 34.42 -0.31
CA GLN A 267 8.78 35.24 -1.46
C GLN A 267 8.63 36.73 -1.15
N GLU A 268 7.61 37.14 -0.41
CA GLU A 268 7.43 38.53 0.04
C GLU A 268 8.59 39.01 0.91
N VAL A 269 9.04 38.18 1.87
CA VAL A 269 10.23 38.49 2.67
C VAL A 269 11.47 38.62 1.78
N LEU A 270 11.67 37.72 0.81
CA LEU A 270 12.79 37.79 -0.13
C LEU A 270 12.73 39.06 -0.99
N LEU A 271 11.55 39.39 -1.54
CA LEU A 271 11.33 40.59 -2.34
C LEU A 271 11.56 41.86 -1.52
N ASN A 272 11.13 41.92 -0.26
CA ASN A 272 11.40 43.06 0.61
C ASN A 272 12.89 43.19 0.94
N MET A 273 13.60 42.08 1.12
CA MET A 273 15.06 42.08 1.32
C MET A 273 15.82 42.53 0.06
N GLU A 274 15.37 42.15 -1.13
CA GLU A 274 15.93 42.58 -2.41
C GLU A 274 15.62 44.05 -2.71
N GLY A 275 14.36 44.47 -2.53
CA GLY A 275 13.87 45.84 -2.75
C GLY A 275 14.64 46.86 -1.92
N MET A 276 14.85 46.56 -0.63
CA MET A 276 15.65 47.39 0.27
C MET A 276 17.16 47.38 -0.06
N GLU A 277 17.69 46.31 -0.67
CA GLU A 277 19.05 46.32 -1.22
C GLU A 277 19.17 47.23 -2.46
N THR A 278 18.15 47.31 -3.32
CA THR A 278 18.11 48.19 -4.50
C THR A 278 17.94 49.67 -4.14
N GLU A 279 17.06 50.01 -3.19
CA GLU A 279 16.91 51.39 -2.70
C GLU A 279 18.18 51.92 -2.02
N ALA A 280 18.94 51.03 -1.36
CA ALA A 280 20.22 51.38 -0.77
C ALA A 280 21.36 51.58 -1.79
N LYS A 281 21.17 51.14 -3.05
CA LYS A 281 22.18 51.23 -4.12
C LYS A 281 21.88 52.27 -5.19
N ALA A 282 20.62 52.69 -5.35
CA ALA A 282 20.23 53.63 -6.40
C ALA A 282 20.24 55.09 -5.92
N THR A 283 21.14 55.90 -6.47
CA THR A 283 20.98 57.37 -6.46
C THR A 283 19.96 57.79 -7.52
N MET A 284 19.12 58.77 -7.19
CA MET A 284 18.02 59.31 -8.02
C MET A 284 18.43 59.64 -9.48
N GLU A 285 19.72 59.91 -9.72
CA GLU A 285 20.28 60.24 -11.03
C GLU A 285 20.43 59.03 -11.99
N GLU A 286 20.60 57.80 -11.49
CA GLU A 286 20.72 56.59 -12.34
C GLU A 286 19.35 56.08 -12.83
N VAL A 287 18.28 56.41 -12.10
CA VAL A 287 16.91 55.99 -12.44
C VAL A 287 16.38 56.81 -13.63
N VAL A 288 16.74 58.10 -13.70
CA VAL A 288 16.36 59.00 -14.80
C VAL A 288 17.16 58.69 -16.08
N ALA A 289 18.45 58.33 -15.95
CA ALA A 289 19.29 57.95 -17.09
C ALA A 289 18.85 56.62 -17.77
N ASN A 290 18.15 55.75 -17.04
CA ASN A 290 17.69 54.45 -17.55
C ASN A 290 16.26 54.46 -18.14
N MET A 291 15.54 55.60 -18.12
CA MET A 291 14.22 55.71 -18.77
C MET A 291 14.30 55.98 -20.28
N ASP A 292 15.37 56.61 -20.78
CA ASP A 292 15.52 57.00 -22.20
C ASP A 292 16.13 55.91 -23.12
N ASN A 293 16.54 54.78 -22.56
CA ASN A 293 17.14 53.67 -23.30
C ASN A 293 16.36 52.36 -23.13
N GLN A 294 15.03 52.43 -23.19
CA GLN A 294 14.22 51.22 -23.34
C GLN A 294 14.27 50.72 -24.79
N PRO A 295 14.65 49.45 -25.05
CA PRO A 295 14.45 48.86 -26.35
C PRO A 295 12.94 48.80 -26.66
N LYS A 296 12.50 49.50 -27.71
CA LYS A 296 11.08 49.51 -28.16
C LYS A 296 10.55 48.14 -28.62
N PHE A 297 11.39 47.11 -28.67
CA PHE A 297 11.02 45.75 -29.06
C PHE A 297 11.58 44.73 -28.08
N LYS A 298 10.79 43.74 -27.69
CA LYS A 298 11.24 42.61 -26.86
C LYS A 298 11.59 41.42 -27.76
N LYS A 299 12.68 40.71 -27.46
CA LYS A 299 13.05 39.47 -28.16
C LYS A 299 11.93 38.44 -27.99
N GLY A 300 11.47 37.85 -29.10
CA GLY A 300 10.34 36.91 -29.15
C GLY A 300 8.97 37.55 -29.37
N GLN A 301 8.87 38.88 -29.47
CA GLN A 301 7.61 39.57 -29.76
C GLN A 301 7.19 39.35 -31.22
N LEU A 302 5.91 39.01 -31.42
CA LEU A 302 5.26 39.00 -32.73
C LEU A 302 4.90 40.45 -33.12
N ILE A 303 5.31 40.86 -34.31
CA ILE A 303 5.06 42.19 -34.86
C ILE A 303 4.54 42.06 -36.28
N THR A 304 3.61 42.93 -36.66
CA THR A 304 3.16 43.09 -38.03
C THR A 304 4.04 44.12 -38.73
N ALA A 305 4.53 43.77 -39.93
CA ALA A 305 5.37 44.63 -40.74
C ALA A 305 4.84 44.66 -42.18
N THR A 306 4.93 45.81 -42.85
CA THR A 306 4.47 45.96 -44.23
C THR A 306 5.63 45.75 -45.19
N ILE A 307 5.43 44.95 -46.23
CA ILE A 307 6.48 44.73 -47.24
C ILE A 307 6.72 46.02 -48.03
N SER A 308 7.94 46.53 -47.99
CA SER A 308 8.35 47.79 -48.65
C SER A 308 9.11 47.57 -49.96
N SER A 309 9.99 46.56 -50.03
CA SER A 309 10.66 46.14 -51.27
C SER A 309 11.06 44.66 -51.21
N ALA A 310 11.30 44.05 -52.37
CA ALA A 310 11.77 42.67 -52.49
C ALA A 310 12.92 42.59 -53.50
N ASP A 311 14.06 42.05 -53.06
CA ASP A 311 15.32 41.99 -53.81
C ASP A 311 15.81 40.53 -53.89
N ASP A 312 16.84 40.23 -54.69
CA ASP A 312 17.38 38.86 -54.84
C ASP A 312 18.02 38.29 -53.55
N SER A 313 18.24 39.14 -52.54
CA SER A 313 18.79 38.81 -51.22
C SER A 313 17.74 38.69 -50.11
N GLY A 314 16.47 39.09 -50.34
CA GLY A 314 15.43 39.05 -49.32
C GLY A 314 14.42 40.20 -49.42
N ILE A 315 13.64 40.41 -48.36
CA ILE A 315 12.49 41.33 -48.33
C ILE A 315 12.76 42.46 -47.33
N ALA A 316 12.64 43.72 -47.74
CA ALA A 316 12.67 44.85 -46.82
C ALA A 316 11.26 45.10 -46.25
N VAL A 317 11.15 45.15 -44.93
CA VAL A 317 9.88 45.34 -44.23
C VAL A 317 9.89 46.61 -43.39
N LEU A 318 8.81 47.38 -43.47
CA LEU A 318 8.60 48.59 -42.71
C LEU A 318 7.85 48.27 -41.42
N LEU A 319 8.44 48.66 -40.28
CA LEU A 319 7.83 48.52 -38.97
C LEU A 319 6.98 49.77 -38.62
N PRO A 320 5.64 49.66 -38.48
CA PRO A 320 4.76 50.82 -38.24
C PRO A 320 5.13 51.58 -36.94
N LEU A 321 5.52 50.83 -35.91
CA LEU A 321 5.81 51.34 -34.56
C LEU A 321 7.18 52.03 -34.44
N ALA A 322 8.14 51.69 -35.30
CA ALA A 322 9.51 52.24 -35.24
C ALA A 322 9.87 53.11 -36.44
N LYS A 323 9.01 53.21 -37.47
CA LYS A 323 9.27 53.92 -38.74
C LYS A 323 10.66 53.58 -39.30
N LYS A 324 11.05 52.31 -39.18
CA LYS A 324 12.37 51.81 -39.56
C LYS A 324 12.21 50.64 -40.51
N GLU A 325 12.97 50.66 -41.59
CA GLU A 325 13.06 49.56 -42.54
C GLU A 325 14.08 48.53 -42.04
N VAL A 326 13.68 47.27 -42.06
CA VAL A 326 14.51 46.13 -41.66
C VAL A 326 14.53 45.12 -42.80
N MET A 327 15.72 44.69 -43.19
CA MET A 327 15.89 43.68 -44.23
C MET A 327 15.75 42.28 -43.64
N LEU A 328 14.83 41.50 -44.20
CA LEU A 328 14.60 40.09 -43.90
C LEU A 328 15.34 39.25 -44.95
N ASP A 329 16.24 38.37 -44.52
CA ASP A 329 17.00 37.49 -45.42
C ASP A 329 16.07 36.43 -46.04
N LYS A 330 16.32 36.02 -47.29
CA LYS A 330 15.51 35.03 -48.01
C LYS A 330 15.37 33.69 -47.29
N ASP A 331 16.34 33.34 -46.45
CA ASP A 331 16.37 32.09 -45.68
C ASP A 331 15.45 32.11 -44.44
N GLU A 332 15.01 33.31 -44.02
CA GLU A 332 14.13 33.56 -42.88
C GLU A 332 12.66 33.78 -43.28
N VAL A 333 12.39 33.86 -44.59
CA VAL A 333 11.06 33.96 -45.23
C VAL A 333 10.43 32.56 -45.34
N ASP A 334 9.12 32.46 -45.09
CA ASP A 334 8.39 31.19 -45.20
C ASP A 334 7.99 30.89 -46.66
N CYS A 335 8.96 30.43 -47.47
CA CYS A 335 8.74 29.96 -48.85
C CYS A 335 9.64 28.77 -49.21
N GLU A 336 9.13 27.80 -49.99
CA GLU A 336 9.88 26.61 -50.41
C GLU A 336 10.98 26.93 -51.45
N ALA A 337 10.76 27.95 -52.28
CA ALA A 337 11.76 28.55 -53.15
C ALA A 337 11.50 30.06 -53.19
N TYR A 338 12.52 30.86 -52.85
CA TYR A 338 12.40 32.32 -52.87
C TYR A 338 12.35 32.81 -54.33
N ASN A 339 11.25 33.46 -54.70
CA ASN A 339 11.07 34.07 -56.01
C ASN A 339 10.73 35.56 -55.87
N LYS A 340 11.53 36.41 -56.52
CA LYS A 340 11.41 37.87 -56.44
C LYS A 340 10.08 38.37 -56.99
N ASP A 341 9.57 37.77 -58.05
CA ASP A 341 8.34 38.22 -58.74
C ASP A 341 7.06 37.94 -57.90
N ASP A 342 7.09 36.92 -57.04
CA ASP A 342 5.96 36.55 -56.16
C ASP A 342 5.83 37.46 -54.93
N PHE A 343 6.92 38.06 -54.48
CA PHE A 343 6.91 39.06 -53.40
C PHE A 343 6.84 40.50 -53.92
N ALA A 344 7.33 40.77 -55.14
CA ALA A 344 7.13 42.04 -55.82
C ALA A 344 5.66 42.33 -56.17
N SER A 345 4.83 41.29 -56.32
CA SER A 345 3.38 41.41 -56.52
C SER A 345 2.57 41.61 -55.23
N LYS A 346 3.21 41.50 -54.05
CA LYS A 346 2.61 41.64 -52.70
C LYS A 346 3.14 42.85 -51.92
N LEU A 347 3.71 43.84 -52.61
CA LEU A 347 4.18 45.09 -52.01
C LEU A 347 3.02 45.81 -51.32
N GLY A 348 3.20 46.18 -50.05
CA GLY A 348 2.16 46.78 -49.22
C GLY A 348 1.32 45.81 -48.39
N GLU A 349 1.51 44.49 -48.51
CA GLU A 349 0.86 43.51 -47.63
C GLU A 349 1.52 43.46 -46.24
N GLU A 350 0.70 43.21 -45.21
CA GLU A 350 1.16 43.01 -43.84
C GLU A 350 1.58 41.55 -43.61
N ILE A 351 2.76 41.35 -43.06
CA ILE A 351 3.27 40.03 -42.66
C ILE A 351 3.61 40.00 -41.18
N GLU A 352 3.30 38.87 -40.54
CA GLU A 352 3.67 38.61 -39.14
C GLU A 352 5.12 38.14 -39.06
N LEU A 353 5.91 38.78 -38.20
CA LEU A 353 7.33 38.49 -38.00
C LEU A 353 7.65 38.41 -36.50
N MET A 354 8.61 37.56 -36.13
CA MET A 354 9.08 37.46 -34.74
C MET A 354 10.44 38.15 -34.59
N VAL A 355 10.61 38.93 -33.51
CA VAL A 355 11.88 39.62 -33.20
C VAL A 355 12.92 38.63 -32.66
N VAL A 356 13.99 38.39 -33.43
CA VAL A 356 15.10 37.48 -33.08
C VAL A 356 16.19 38.19 -32.28
N SER A 357 16.51 39.44 -32.63
CA SER A 357 17.45 40.30 -31.91
C SER A 357 17.01 41.75 -31.96
N VAL A 358 17.42 42.56 -30.98
CA VAL A 358 16.95 43.95 -30.82
C VAL A 358 18.01 44.98 -31.24
N ASN A 359 19.29 44.61 -31.28
CA ASN A 359 20.41 45.47 -31.71
C ASN A 359 21.50 44.66 -32.45
N PRO A 360 21.58 44.67 -33.79
CA PRO A 360 20.60 45.19 -34.75
C PRO A 360 19.30 44.37 -34.75
N VAL A 361 18.18 44.99 -35.15
CA VAL A 361 16.87 44.33 -35.21
C VAL A 361 16.88 43.27 -36.30
N LYS A 362 16.78 41.99 -35.93
CA LYS A 362 16.61 40.87 -36.87
C LYS A 362 15.24 40.25 -36.66
N LEU A 363 14.55 39.96 -37.76
CA LEU A 363 13.20 39.41 -37.78
C LEU A 363 13.23 38.04 -38.48
N SER A 364 12.29 37.16 -38.15
CA SER A 364 12.16 35.84 -38.80
C SER A 364 10.68 35.44 -38.90
N GLN A 365 10.28 34.96 -40.08
CA GLN A 365 8.94 34.41 -40.33
C GLN A 365 8.92 32.89 -40.08
N LYS A 366 10.01 32.20 -40.45
CA LYS A 366 10.17 30.75 -40.29
C LYS A 366 10.12 30.28 -38.84
N MET A 367 10.57 31.12 -37.90
CA MET A 367 10.48 30.86 -36.46
C MET A 367 9.04 30.82 -35.95
N ILE A 368 8.09 31.55 -36.58
CA ILE A 368 6.68 31.55 -36.17
C ILE A 368 6.04 30.18 -36.43
N LYS A 369 6.31 29.58 -37.59
CA LYS A 369 5.79 28.26 -37.94
C LYS A 369 6.33 27.17 -37.01
N LYS A 370 7.63 27.21 -36.71
CA LYS A 370 8.26 26.32 -35.73
C LYS A 370 7.65 26.46 -34.34
N VAL A 371 7.39 27.70 -33.89
CA VAL A 371 6.75 27.94 -32.58
C VAL A 371 5.30 27.45 -32.58
N LYS A 372 4.53 27.68 -33.64
CA LYS A 372 3.15 27.16 -33.77
C LYS A 372 3.09 25.63 -33.81
N GLU A 373 4.02 24.99 -34.51
CA GLU A 373 4.17 23.52 -34.53
C GLU A 373 4.56 22.97 -33.14
N GLU A 374 5.44 23.66 -32.42
CA GLU A 374 5.81 23.31 -31.04
C GLU A 374 4.66 23.49 -30.04
N GLU A 375 3.88 24.57 -30.15
CA GLU A 375 2.70 24.81 -29.31
C GLU A 375 1.59 23.79 -29.55
N ALA A 376 1.35 23.41 -30.81
CA ALA A 376 0.38 22.36 -31.14
C ALA A 376 0.79 21.00 -30.57
N MET A 377 2.08 20.65 -30.64
CA MET A 377 2.61 19.44 -30.01
C MET A 377 2.47 19.49 -28.48
N LEU A 378 2.69 20.64 -27.86
CA LEU A 378 2.56 20.78 -26.41
C LEU A 378 1.10 20.65 -25.95
N ALA A 379 0.15 21.25 -26.65
CA ALA A 379 -1.27 21.12 -26.36
C ALA A 379 -1.74 19.66 -26.44
N ASP A 380 -1.23 18.89 -27.40
CA ASP A 380 -1.51 17.46 -27.54
C ASP A 380 -0.96 16.64 -26.36
N ILE A 381 0.21 17.02 -25.84
CA ILE A 381 0.85 16.39 -24.69
C ILE A 381 0.13 16.75 -23.38
N GLU A 382 -0.31 18.00 -23.22
CA GLU A 382 -1.14 18.46 -22.08
C GLU A 382 -2.51 17.79 -22.05
N ALA A 383 -3.12 17.55 -23.22
CA ALA A 383 -4.35 16.76 -23.35
C ALA A 383 -4.16 15.28 -22.97
N GLY A 384 -2.92 14.86 -22.68
CA GLY A 384 -2.58 13.56 -22.15
C GLY A 384 -2.45 12.47 -23.22
N LYS A 385 -2.19 12.85 -24.48
CA LYS A 385 -1.82 11.92 -25.55
C LYS A 385 -0.46 11.27 -25.25
N GLU A 386 -0.31 10.04 -25.71
CA GLU A 386 0.94 9.28 -25.59
C GLU A 386 1.92 9.71 -26.68
N PHE A 387 3.19 9.88 -26.33
CA PHE A 387 4.24 10.25 -27.29
C PHE A 387 5.47 9.36 -27.13
N ASP A 388 6.19 9.20 -28.24
CA ASP A 388 7.41 8.39 -28.31
C ASP A 388 8.65 9.28 -28.19
N ILE A 389 9.57 8.93 -27.30
CA ILE A 389 10.86 9.62 -27.16
C ILE A 389 12.02 8.66 -27.24
N THR A 390 13.09 9.12 -27.91
CA THR A 390 14.39 8.45 -27.89
C THR A 390 15.20 8.99 -26.73
N CYS A 391 15.62 8.12 -25.81
CA CYS A 391 16.42 8.53 -24.66
C CYS A 391 17.85 8.90 -25.10
N THR A 392 18.25 10.13 -24.88
CA THR A 392 19.57 10.66 -25.26
C THR A 392 20.62 10.45 -24.17
N GLY A 393 20.21 10.30 -22.90
CA GLY A 393 21.14 10.13 -21.79
C GLY A 393 20.48 9.65 -20.48
N TYR A 394 21.28 9.59 -19.42
CA TYR A 394 20.82 9.23 -18.07
C TYR A 394 21.53 10.07 -17.01
N ASN A 395 20.86 10.29 -15.87
CA ASN A 395 21.43 10.91 -14.67
C ASN A 395 21.17 10.01 -13.44
N LYS A 396 21.67 10.39 -12.26
CA LYS A 396 21.50 9.60 -11.01
C LYS A 396 20.02 9.40 -10.59
N GLY A 397 19.09 10.14 -11.19
CA GLY A 397 17.66 10.11 -10.87
C GLY A 397 16.75 9.50 -11.95
N GLY A 398 17.22 9.29 -13.18
CA GLY A 398 16.37 8.90 -14.31
C GLY A 398 17.00 9.01 -15.70
N LEU A 399 16.19 8.81 -16.72
CA LEU A 399 16.56 8.96 -18.14
C LEU A 399 16.21 10.36 -18.64
N THR A 400 16.98 10.85 -19.62
CA THR A 400 16.73 12.11 -20.31
C THR A 400 16.54 11.87 -21.81
N GLY A 401 15.65 12.64 -22.43
CA GLY A 401 15.42 12.66 -23.87
C GLY A 401 15.12 14.07 -24.36
N GLU A 402 15.10 14.26 -25.68
CA GLU A 402 14.81 15.55 -26.31
C GLU A 402 13.55 15.43 -27.17
N LEU A 403 12.68 16.44 -27.08
CA LEU A 403 11.48 16.58 -27.90
C LEU A 403 11.32 18.04 -28.34
N GLY A 404 11.76 18.35 -29.56
CA GLY A 404 11.79 19.73 -30.07
C GLY A 404 12.69 20.62 -29.21
N SER A 405 12.16 21.76 -28.74
CA SER A 405 12.85 22.66 -27.80
C SER A 405 12.77 22.27 -26.31
N TYR A 406 12.10 21.16 -25.97
CA TYR A 406 11.90 20.70 -24.59
C TYR A 406 12.79 19.51 -24.24
N THR A 407 13.34 19.51 -23.02
CA THR A 407 14.03 18.35 -22.46
C THR A 407 13.03 17.49 -21.71
N VAL A 408 12.98 16.19 -21.97
CA VAL A 408 12.10 15.26 -21.27
C VAL A 408 12.87 14.46 -20.24
N PHE A 409 12.41 14.48 -19.00
CA PHE A 409 12.99 13.73 -17.89
C PHE A 409 12.06 12.61 -17.41
N ILE A 410 12.60 11.41 -17.29
CA ILE A 410 11.86 10.21 -16.89
C ILE A 410 12.48 9.68 -15.59
N PRO A 411 11.84 9.86 -14.43
CA PRO A 411 12.35 9.35 -13.17
C PRO A 411 12.53 7.83 -13.19
N ALA A 412 13.59 7.31 -12.57
CA ALA A 412 13.93 5.88 -12.61
C ALA A 412 12.79 4.94 -12.13
N ARG A 413 11.94 5.43 -11.22
CA ARG A 413 10.77 4.70 -10.70
C ARG A 413 9.59 4.61 -11.68
N GLU A 414 9.57 5.49 -12.68
CA GLU A 414 8.46 5.65 -13.63
C GLU A 414 8.76 5.00 -15.00
N ILE A 415 9.91 4.32 -15.13
CA ILE A 415 10.30 3.56 -16.34
C ILE A 415 9.55 2.22 -16.41
N ARG A 416 9.46 1.48 -15.29
CA ARG A 416 8.77 0.18 -15.18
C ARG A 416 8.23 -0.05 -13.77
N MET A 417 7.36 -1.05 -13.60
CA MET A 417 6.79 -1.48 -12.30
C MET A 417 7.81 -2.09 -11.31
N GLY A 418 9.12 -2.00 -11.58
CA GLY A 418 10.19 -2.52 -10.74
C GLY A 418 11.42 -1.60 -10.77
N TYR A 419 12.32 -1.78 -9.81
CA TYR A 419 13.52 -0.96 -9.70
C TYR A 419 14.51 -1.29 -10.82
N VAL A 420 14.76 -0.35 -11.72
CA VAL A 420 15.74 -0.49 -12.80
C VAL A 420 17.12 -0.12 -12.27
N LYS A 421 17.97 -1.13 -12.04
CA LYS A 421 19.37 -0.93 -11.60
C LYS A 421 20.30 -0.48 -12.74
N GLU A 422 19.90 -0.72 -13.99
CA GLU A 422 20.75 -0.53 -15.18
C GLU A 422 20.08 0.44 -16.16
N LEU A 423 20.22 1.75 -15.90
CA LEU A 423 19.66 2.81 -16.73
C LEU A 423 20.34 2.91 -18.12
N GLU A 424 21.60 2.44 -18.22
CA GLU A 424 22.42 2.52 -19.43
C GLU A 424 21.82 1.77 -20.62
N LYS A 425 21.11 0.66 -20.36
CA LYS A 425 20.49 -0.19 -21.40
C LYS A 425 19.30 0.48 -22.11
N TYR A 426 18.87 1.63 -21.62
CA TYR A 426 17.72 2.38 -22.14
C TYR A 426 18.12 3.61 -22.97
N VAL A 427 19.40 3.99 -22.94
CA VAL A 427 19.94 5.03 -23.82
C VAL A 427 19.86 4.54 -25.27
N GLY A 428 19.32 5.38 -26.17
CA GLY A 428 19.11 5.07 -27.58
C GLY A 428 17.85 4.26 -27.90
N LYS A 429 17.04 3.86 -26.90
CA LYS A 429 15.75 3.18 -27.14
C LYS A 429 14.60 4.18 -27.20
N LYS A 430 13.60 3.84 -28.01
CA LYS A 430 12.31 4.55 -28.07
C LYS A 430 11.40 4.06 -26.94
N LEU A 431 10.91 4.97 -26.11
CA LEU A 431 9.96 4.71 -25.04
C LEU A 431 8.66 5.48 -25.30
N ARG A 432 7.53 4.80 -25.11
CA ARG A 432 6.20 5.40 -25.04
C ARG A 432 5.98 6.00 -23.67
N LEU A 433 5.64 7.27 -23.62
CA LEU A 433 5.54 8.04 -22.39
C LEU A 433 4.25 8.84 -22.35
N ARG A 434 3.77 9.07 -21.14
CA ARG A 434 2.68 10.02 -20.86
C ARG A 434 3.21 11.11 -19.94
N MET A 435 2.85 12.35 -20.23
CA MET A 435 3.21 13.49 -19.41
C MET A 435 2.63 13.35 -17.99
N ILE A 436 3.43 13.73 -17.00
CA ILE A 436 3.02 13.97 -15.62
C ILE A 436 2.96 15.48 -15.34
N GLU A 437 4.03 16.21 -15.68
CA GLU A 437 4.19 17.62 -15.31
C GLU A 437 5.07 18.34 -16.34
N ILE A 438 4.77 19.61 -16.62
CA ILE A 438 5.63 20.50 -17.41
C ILE A 438 6.19 21.57 -16.46
N LYS A 439 7.49 21.78 -16.50
CA LYS A 439 8.17 22.89 -15.84
C LYS A 439 8.55 23.92 -16.90
N THR A 440 8.00 25.13 -16.75
CA THR A 440 8.23 26.24 -17.69
C THR A 440 9.02 27.41 -17.06
N GLU A 441 9.21 27.41 -15.73
CA GLU A 441 9.70 28.58 -14.98
C GLU A 441 11.20 28.92 -15.16
N ARG A 442 12.06 27.91 -15.36
CA ARG A 442 13.53 28.12 -15.46
C ARG A 442 14.18 27.42 -16.65
N ARG A 443 13.65 26.27 -17.05
CA ARG A 443 14.03 25.49 -18.25
C ARG A 443 12.80 24.78 -18.76
N LYS A 444 12.65 24.69 -20.09
CA LYS A 444 11.60 23.93 -20.78
C LYS A 444 11.80 22.42 -20.55
N GLU A 445 11.26 21.90 -19.45
CA GLU A 445 11.41 20.49 -19.05
C GLU A 445 10.05 19.79 -18.90
N ILE A 446 9.88 18.60 -19.48
CA ILE A 446 8.68 17.77 -19.37
C ILE A 446 9.02 16.53 -18.55
N ILE A 447 8.27 16.27 -17.48
CA ILE A 447 8.40 15.06 -16.68
C ILE A 447 7.37 14.05 -17.18
N ALA A 448 7.81 12.86 -17.56
CA ALA A 448 6.95 11.83 -18.15
C ALA A 448 7.13 10.44 -17.51
N SER A 449 6.09 9.59 -17.59
CA SER A 449 6.08 8.23 -17.06
C SER A 449 5.66 7.21 -18.11
N GLN A 450 6.41 6.10 -18.16
CA GLN A 450 6.06 4.90 -18.93
C GLN A 450 5.20 3.92 -18.12
N ARG A 451 5.27 4.00 -16.78
CA ARG A 451 4.56 3.09 -15.86
C ARG A 451 3.05 3.20 -16.02
N VAL A 452 2.51 4.40 -16.25
CA VAL A 452 1.06 4.63 -16.43
C VAL A 452 0.51 3.84 -17.62
N ILE A 453 1.29 3.71 -18.70
CA ILE A 453 0.89 2.96 -19.90
C ILE A 453 0.93 1.45 -19.60
N LEU A 454 2.02 0.98 -18.99
CA LEU A 454 2.17 -0.43 -18.63
C LEU A 454 1.12 -0.89 -17.60
N GLU A 455 0.71 -0.01 -16.69
CA GLU A 455 -0.34 -0.28 -15.71
C GLU A 455 -1.71 -0.37 -16.38
N LYS A 456 -2.04 0.52 -17.32
CA LYS A 456 -3.26 0.42 -18.13
C LYS A 456 -3.30 -0.84 -18.99
N GLU A 457 -2.19 -1.20 -19.65
CA GLU A 457 -2.11 -2.43 -20.43
C GLU A 457 -2.24 -3.68 -19.55
N LYS A 458 -1.61 -3.68 -18.37
CA LYS A 458 -1.73 -4.78 -17.42
C LYS A 458 -3.15 -4.88 -16.85
N ALA A 459 -3.75 -3.76 -16.46
CA ALA A 459 -5.13 -3.71 -15.98
C ALA A 459 -6.12 -4.16 -17.07
N ALA A 460 -5.88 -3.82 -18.34
CA ALA A 460 -6.69 -4.31 -19.46
C ALA A 460 -6.53 -5.82 -19.68
N LYS A 461 -5.29 -6.35 -19.56
CA LYS A 461 -5.04 -7.80 -19.61
C LYS A 461 -5.63 -8.53 -18.41
N GLU A 462 -5.56 -7.94 -17.22
CA GLU A 462 -6.15 -8.46 -15.98
C GLU A 462 -7.68 -8.38 -16.01
N ALA A 463 -8.28 -7.36 -16.62
CA ALA A 463 -9.72 -7.26 -16.82
C ALA A 463 -10.21 -8.25 -17.89
N ALA A 464 -9.47 -8.43 -18.99
CA ALA A 464 -9.74 -9.46 -19.99
C ALA A 464 -9.57 -10.87 -19.41
N LYS A 465 -8.59 -11.06 -18.51
CA LYS A 465 -8.45 -12.28 -17.74
C LYS A 465 -9.66 -12.43 -16.80
N ALA A 466 -9.98 -11.43 -15.98
CA ALA A 466 -11.11 -11.37 -15.05
C ALA A 466 -12.46 -11.74 -15.70
N ALA A 467 -12.73 -11.22 -16.90
CA ALA A 467 -13.93 -11.56 -17.67
C ALA A 467 -13.94 -13.05 -18.07
N LYS A 468 -12.82 -13.57 -18.56
CA LYS A 468 -12.67 -15.01 -18.84
C LYS A 468 -12.73 -15.86 -17.57
N GLU A 469 -12.28 -15.37 -16.41
CA GLU A 469 -12.41 -16.07 -15.12
C GLU A 469 -13.87 -16.12 -14.69
N ALA A 470 -14.60 -15.01 -14.78
CA ALA A 470 -16.01 -14.98 -14.42
C ALA A 470 -16.84 -15.95 -15.28
N GLU A 471 -16.58 -16.02 -16.59
CA GLU A 471 -17.21 -16.99 -17.48
C GLU A 471 -16.83 -18.44 -17.15
N PHE A 472 -15.58 -18.69 -16.76
CA PHE A 472 -15.11 -20.02 -16.40
C PHE A 472 -15.70 -20.50 -15.06
N PHE A 473 -15.70 -19.65 -14.04
CA PHE A 473 -16.28 -19.96 -12.72
C PHE A 473 -17.81 -20.06 -12.75
N ALA A 474 -18.50 -19.40 -13.70
CA ALA A 474 -19.93 -19.53 -13.88
C ALA A 474 -20.35 -20.87 -14.52
N ASN A 475 -19.47 -21.47 -15.34
CA ASN A 475 -19.78 -22.69 -16.08
C ASN A 475 -19.25 -23.97 -15.40
N ILE A 476 -18.27 -23.86 -14.51
CA ILE A 476 -17.68 -25.03 -13.83
C ILE A 476 -18.45 -25.37 -12.56
N HIS A 477 -18.89 -26.63 -12.46
CA HIS A 477 -19.63 -27.14 -11.31
C HIS A 477 -18.77 -28.17 -10.54
N VAL A 478 -19.03 -28.32 -9.25
CA VAL A 478 -18.43 -29.41 -8.46
C VAL A 478 -18.88 -30.74 -9.07
N ASP A 479 -17.96 -31.72 -9.11
CA ASP A 479 -18.06 -33.03 -9.76
C ASP A 479 -17.88 -33.08 -11.29
N ASP A 480 -17.67 -31.96 -11.97
CA ASP A 480 -17.44 -31.95 -13.42
C ASP A 480 -16.06 -32.55 -13.81
N ILE A 481 -15.98 -33.17 -14.99
CA ILE A 481 -14.75 -33.77 -15.52
C ILE A 481 -14.09 -32.76 -16.46
N VAL A 482 -12.92 -32.28 -16.06
CA VAL A 482 -12.17 -31.27 -16.80
C VAL A 482 -10.84 -31.80 -17.31
N GLU A 483 -10.47 -31.41 -18.54
CA GLU A 483 -9.16 -31.72 -19.12
C GLU A 483 -8.16 -30.62 -18.73
N GLY A 484 -7.08 -31.03 -18.06
CA GLY A 484 -6.07 -30.10 -17.55
C GLY A 484 -4.65 -30.50 -17.94
N LYS A 485 -3.82 -29.50 -18.25
CA LYS A 485 -2.39 -29.67 -18.55
C LYS A 485 -1.55 -29.42 -17.30
N VAL A 486 -0.70 -30.36 -16.92
CA VAL A 486 0.18 -30.20 -15.74
C VAL A 486 1.26 -29.16 -16.06
N GLU A 487 1.28 -28.03 -15.34
CA GLU A 487 2.31 -26.99 -15.53
C GLU A 487 3.52 -27.21 -14.64
N ARG A 488 3.28 -27.54 -13.36
CA ARG A 488 4.35 -27.75 -12.39
C ARG A 488 3.93 -28.68 -11.28
N VAL A 489 4.92 -29.37 -10.70
CA VAL A 489 4.73 -30.36 -9.64
C VAL A 489 5.48 -29.92 -8.40
N THR A 490 4.88 -30.12 -7.22
CA THR A 490 5.48 -29.82 -5.91
C THR A 490 5.30 -31.03 -4.97
N SER A 491 6.00 -31.05 -3.85
CA SER A 491 5.98 -32.18 -2.90
C SER A 491 4.59 -32.47 -2.29
N PHE A 492 3.69 -31.48 -2.26
CA PHE A 492 2.34 -31.61 -1.70
C PHE A 492 1.24 -31.69 -2.77
N GLY A 493 1.56 -31.51 -4.06
CA GLY A 493 0.56 -31.55 -5.13
C GLY A 493 1.05 -31.09 -6.50
N ALA A 494 0.22 -31.31 -7.53
CA ALA A 494 0.42 -30.84 -8.89
C ALA A 494 -0.45 -29.60 -9.19
N PHE A 495 0.12 -28.64 -9.90
CA PHE A 495 -0.62 -27.52 -10.47
C PHE A 495 -0.95 -27.84 -11.92
N VAL A 496 -2.23 -27.83 -12.22
CA VAL A 496 -2.78 -28.21 -13.52
C VAL A 496 -3.56 -27.03 -14.07
N SER A 497 -3.22 -26.62 -15.29
CA SER A 497 -3.92 -25.57 -16.01
C SER A 497 -5.12 -26.16 -16.75
N VAL A 498 -6.32 -25.76 -16.34
CA VAL A 498 -7.59 -26.12 -16.95
C VAL A 498 -8.17 -24.86 -17.59
N ASN A 499 -8.31 -24.83 -18.93
CA ASN A 499 -8.83 -23.68 -19.68
C ASN A 499 -8.16 -22.32 -19.36
N GLY A 500 -6.89 -22.32 -18.94
CA GLY A 500 -6.14 -21.11 -18.58
C GLY A 500 -6.18 -20.73 -17.10
N PHE A 501 -6.75 -21.59 -16.24
CA PHE A 501 -6.84 -21.43 -14.80
C PHE A 501 -6.01 -22.47 -14.03
N ASP A 502 -5.33 -22.01 -12.98
CA ASP A 502 -4.49 -22.85 -12.16
C ASP A 502 -5.34 -23.62 -11.13
N CYS A 503 -5.45 -24.93 -11.31
CA CYS A 503 -6.08 -25.86 -10.38
C CYS A 503 -5.02 -26.63 -9.58
N LEU A 504 -5.32 -26.93 -8.32
CA LEU A 504 -4.43 -27.68 -7.43
C LEU A 504 -4.94 -29.10 -7.26
N ALA A 505 -4.11 -30.09 -7.60
CA ALA A 505 -4.32 -31.49 -7.30
C ALA A 505 -3.44 -31.89 -6.10
N HIS A 506 -4.06 -32.21 -4.96
CA HIS A 506 -3.30 -32.64 -3.78
C HIS A 506 -2.76 -34.05 -3.95
N ILE A 507 -1.59 -34.36 -3.37
CA ILE A 507 -0.96 -35.69 -3.45
C ILE A 507 -1.90 -36.84 -3.05
N SER A 508 -2.77 -36.60 -2.06
CA SER A 508 -3.75 -37.59 -1.56
C SER A 508 -4.92 -37.86 -2.51
N ASP A 509 -5.16 -36.96 -3.49
CA ASP A 509 -6.27 -37.02 -4.44
C ASP A 509 -5.83 -37.53 -5.82
N LEU A 510 -4.57 -37.93 -5.97
CA LEU A 510 -3.99 -38.42 -7.22
C LEU A 510 -4.04 -39.94 -7.40
N SER A 511 -4.07 -40.73 -6.33
CA SER A 511 -4.13 -42.19 -6.41
C SER A 511 -4.71 -42.79 -5.12
N TRP A 512 -5.34 -43.97 -5.23
CA TRP A 512 -5.81 -44.76 -4.08
C TRP A 512 -4.68 -45.42 -3.30
N THR A 513 -3.58 -45.72 -3.98
CA THR A 513 -2.37 -46.30 -3.39
C THR A 513 -1.43 -45.17 -2.99
N GLY A 514 -0.96 -45.17 -1.74
CA GLY A 514 -0.15 -44.07 -1.19
C GLY A 514 1.14 -43.84 -1.98
N VAL A 515 1.14 -42.80 -2.82
CA VAL A 515 2.31 -42.44 -3.64
C VAL A 515 3.21 -41.50 -2.85
N LYS A 516 4.53 -41.72 -2.89
CA LYS A 516 5.52 -40.89 -2.19
C LYS A 516 5.84 -39.60 -2.95
N SER A 517 5.58 -39.53 -4.25
CA SER A 517 5.85 -38.33 -5.07
C SER A 517 4.90 -38.23 -6.26
N VAL A 518 4.43 -37.02 -6.53
CA VAL A 518 3.43 -36.70 -7.55
C VAL A 518 3.93 -36.99 -8.99
N THR A 519 5.25 -36.99 -9.19
CA THR A 519 5.93 -37.25 -10.47
C THR A 519 5.77 -38.70 -10.95
N ASP A 520 5.44 -39.64 -10.06
CA ASP A 520 5.22 -41.04 -10.44
C ASP A 520 3.86 -41.25 -11.13
N VAL A 521 2.92 -40.30 -10.98
CA VAL A 521 1.54 -40.40 -11.50
C VAL A 521 1.30 -39.43 -12.65
N LEU A 522 1.91 -38.24 -12.62
CA LEU A 522 1.67 -37.17 -13.59
C LEU A 522 2.96 -36.66 -14.21
N GLU A 523 3.00 -36.63 -15.55
CA GLU A 523 4.10 -36.01 -16.29
C GLU A 523 3.85 -34.52 -16.55
N ILE A 524 4.90 -33.71 -16.38
CA ILE A 524 4.87 -32.27 -16.64
C ILE A 524 4.60 -32.04 -18.14
N GLY A 525 3.56 -31.26 -18.44
CA GLY A 525 3.19 -30.87 -19.80
C GLY A 525 2.22 -31.80 -20.51
N LYS A 526 1.87 -32.96 -19.95
CA LYS A 526 0.80 -33.82 -20.47
C LYS A 526 -0.57 -33.38 -19.98
N LYS A 527 -1.60 -33.72 -20.76
CA LYS A 527 -3.00 -33.47 -20.44
C LYS A 527 -3.65 -34.71 -19.84
N TYR A 528 -4.39 -34.52 -18.75
CA TYR A 528 -5.13 -35.58 -18.09
C TYR A 528 -6.53 -35.07 -17.73
N GLN A 529 -7.47 -36.01 -17.58
CA GLN A 529 -8.82 -35.71 -17.10
C GLN A 529 -8.81 -35.73 -15.57
N PHE A 530 -9.38 -34.70 -14.95
CA PHE A 530 -9.50 -34.58 -13.51
C PHE A 530 -10.94 -34.24 -13.14
N LYS A 531 -11.37 -34.68 -11.98
CA LYS A 531 -12.70 -34.36 -11.43
C LYS A 531 -12.59 -33.18 -10.47
N VAL A 532 -13.48 -32.20 -10.58
CA VAL A 532 -13.53 -31.04 -9.68
C VAL A 532 -14.11 -31.46 -8.33
N LEU A 533 -13.34 -31.31 -7.25
CA LEU A 533 -13.76 -31.70 -5.89
C LEU A 533 -14.32 -30.54 -5.09
N LYS A 534 -13.65 -29.40 -5.17
CA LYS A 534 -14.05 -28.21 -4.41
C LYS A 534 -13.68 -26.97 -5.19
N ILE A 535 -14.64 -26.05 -5.30
CA ILE A 535 -14.44 -24.73 -5.89
C ILE A 535 -14.47 -23.75 -4.73
N ASP A 536 -13.38 -23.00 -4.55
CA ASP A 536 -13.29 -21.89 -3.62
C ASP A 536 -13.32 -20.58 -4.43
N THR A 537 -14.49 -19.95 -4.45
CA THR A 537 -14.77 -18.72 -5.21
C THR A 537 -14.13 -17.49 -4.60
N GLU A 538 -13.86 -17.49 -3.28
CA GLU A 538 -13.20 -16.38 -2.59
C GLU A 538 -11.68 -16.43 -2.77
N ALA A 539 -11.08 -17.62 -2.63
CA ALA A 539 -9.64 -17.80 -2.81
C ALA A 539 -9.22 -17.97 -4.28
N LYS A 540 -10.17 -18.02 -5.22
CA LYS A 540 -9.96 -18.31 -6.65
C LYS A 540 -9.15 -19.60 -6.88
N LYS A 541 -9.43 -20.65 -6.11
CA LYS A 541 -8.72 -21.93 -6.19
C LYS A 541 -9.70 -23.05 -6.45
N VAL A 542 -9.38 -23.89 -7.43
CA VAL A 542 -10.14 -25.12 -7.71
C VAL A 542 -9.30 -26.31 -7.30
N SER A 543 -9.84 -27.14 -6.41
CA SER A 543 -9.22 -28.40 -6.02
C SER A 543 -9.74 -29.51 -6.93
N ILE A 544 -8.83 -30.21 -7.58
CA ILE A 544 -9.15 -31.27 -8.54
C ILE A 544 -8.55 -32.60 -8.07
N GLY A 545 -9.21 -33.70 -8.40
CA GLY A 545 -8.79 -35.05 -8.05
C GLY A 545 -8.69 -35.95 -9.28
N PHE A 546 -7.71 -36.85 -9.28
CA PHE A 546 -7.56 -37.91 -10.28
C PHE A 546 -8.10 -39.27 -9.77
N LYS A 547 -8.22 -39.40 -8.45
CA LYS A 547 -8.61 -40.62 -7.74
C LYS A 547 -10.04 -41.10 -8.06
N GLN A 548 -10.98 -40.19 -8.27
CA GLN A 548 -12.40 -40.49 -8.48
C GLN A 548 -12.70 -41.13 -9.85
N LEU A 549 -11.75 -41.05 -10.79
CA LEU A 549 -11.86 -41.65 -12.13
C LEU A 549 -11.26 -43.07 -12.19
N GLN A 550 -10.57 -43.52 -11.12
CA GLN A 550 -10.04 -44.89 -11.02
C GLN A 550 -11.05 -45.80 -10.33
N ALA A 551 -11.27 -47.00 -10.88
CA ALA A 551 -12.14 -48.01 -10.28
C ALA A 551 -11.71 -48.34 -8.85
N GLN A 552 -12.67 -48.44 -7.92
CA GLN A 552 -12.33 -48.75 -6.53
C GLN A 552 -11.76 -50.18 -6.46
N PRO A 553 -10.64 -50.40 -5.75
CA PRO A 553 -10.08 -51.74 -5.59
C PRO A 553 -11.09 -52.76 -5.02
N TRP A 554 -12.05 -52.30 -4.21
CA TRP A 554 -13.12 -53.14 -3.62
C TRP A 554 -14.18 -53.59 -4.64
N ASP A 555 -14.47 -52.80 -5.68
CA ASP A 555 -15.38 -53.22 -6.75
C ASP A 555 -14.76 -54.36 -7.58
N LEU A 556 -13.44 -54.31 -7.80
CA LEU A 556 -12.68 -55.40 -8.44
C LEU A 556 -12.45 -56.62 -7.52
N ALA A 557 -12.44 -56.41 -6.20
CA ALA A 557 -12.30 -57.47 -5.21
C ALA A 557 -13.55 -58.34 -5.10
N ALA A 558 -14.74 -57.74 -5.22
CA ALA A 558 -16.02 -58.45 -5.22
C ALA A 558 -16.14 -59.44 -6.41
N ASP A 559 -15.51 -59.13 -7.54
CA ASP A 559 -15.47 -60.01 -8.72
C ASP A 559 -14.38 -61.10 -8.63
N LYS A 560 -13.35 -60.91 -7.78
CA LYS A 560 -12.18 -61.79 -7.70
C LYS A 560 -12.14 -62.74 -6.50
N TYR A 561 -12.77 -62.39 -5.38
CA TYR A 561 -12.64 -63.13 -4.12
C TYR A 561 -14.02 -63.51 -3.57
N ALA A 562 -14.22 -64.80 -3.28
CA ALA A 562 -15.42 -65.31 -2.64
C ALA A 562 -15.17 -65.71 -1.18
N GLU A 563 -16.24 -65.75 -0.37
CA GLU A 563 -16.16 -66.28 0.99
C GLU A 563 -15.67 -67.73 0.97
N GLY A 564 -14.56 -68.00 1.67
CA GLY A 564 -13.91 -69.31 1.70
C GLY A 564 -12.67 -69.45 0.81
N ASP A 565 -12.27 -68.44 0.04
CA ASP A 565 -11.01 -68.48 -0.72
C ASP A 565 -9.80 -68.32 0.20
N VAL A 566 -8.70 -68.97 -0.18
CA VAL A 566 -7.40 -68.87 0.51
C VAL A 566 -6.58 -67.80 -0.20
N ILE A 567 -6.22 -66.77 0.54
CA ILE A 567 -5.48 -65.61 0.04
C ILE A 567 -4.12 -65.54 0.72
N HIS A 568 -3.12 -65.13 -0.06
CA HIS A 568 -1.76 -64.91 0.41
C HIS A 568 -1.60 -63.41 0.64
N GLY A 569 -1.19 -63.00 1.84
CA GLY A 569 -1.09 -61.58 2.18
C GLY A 569 -0.01 -61.28 3.20
N LYS A 570 0.45 -60.03 3.22
CA LYS A 570 1.55 -59.58 4.06
C LYS A 570 1.04 -58.83 5.29
N VAL A 571 1.55 -59.16 6.48
CA VAL A 571 1.17 -58.47 7.71
C VAL A 571 1.74 -57.03 7.72
N VAL A 572 0.88 -56.02 7.64
CA VAL A 572 1.30 -54.61 7.64
C VAL A 572 1.30 -54.02 9.05
N ARG A 573 0.36 -54.43 9.91
CA ARG A 573 0.25 -53.89 11.26
C ARG A 573 -0.38 -54.89 12.22
N ILE A 574 0.16 -55.01 13.43
CA ILE A 574 -0.39 -55.83 14.51
C ILE A 574 -0.97 -54.91 15.58
N VAL A 575 -2.19 -55.21 16.03
CA VAL A 575 -2.89 -54.54 17.13
C VAL A 575 -3.24 -55.57 18.21
N PRO A 576 -3.48 -55.18 19.48
CA PRO A 576 -3.70 -56.14 20.56
C PRO A 576 -4.87 -57.12 20.33
N PHE A 577 -5.84 -56.76 19.49
CA PHE A 577 -7.00 -57.59 19.17
C PHE A 577 -6.91 -58.31 17.81
N GLY A 578 -5.82 -58.16 17.04
CA GLY A 578 -5.65 -58.84 15.76
C GLY A 578 -4.48 -58.34 14.89
N ALA A 579 -4.33 -58.93 13.70
CA ALA A 579 -3.33 -58.54 12.71
C ALA A 579 -4.00 -58.06 11.41
N PHE A 580 -3.51 -56.96 10.85
CA PHE A 580 -3.90 -56.45 9.54
C PHE A 580 -2.96 -57.00 8.47
N VAL A 581 -3.55 -57.70 7.51
CA VAL A 581 -2.86 -58.37 6.41
C VAL A 581 -3.27 -57.68 5.11
N GLU A 582 -2.30 -57.09 4.42
CA GLU A 582 -2.50 -56.54 3.08
C GLU A 582 -2.47 -57.69 2.08
N VAL A 583 -3.56 -57.87 1.35
CA VAL A 583 -3.75 -58.99 0.42
C VAL A 583 -3.41 -58.55 -1.00
N GLU A 584 -3.88 -57.36 -1.37
CA GLU A 584 -3.59 -56.72 -2.65
C GLU A 584 -3.53 -55.20 -2.41
N LYS A 585 -2.86 -54.45 -3.28
CA LYS A 585 -2.56 -53.02 -3.06
C LYS A 585 -3.84 -52.21 -2.77
N GLY A 586 -4.04 -51.84 -1.49
CA GLY A 586 -5.20 -51.07 -1.03
C GLY A 586 -6.39 -51.88 -0.48
N ILE A 587 -6.24 -53.20 -0.30
CA ILE A 587 -7.22 -54.10 0.35
C ILE A 587 -6.58 -54.75 1.57
N ASP A 588 -7.08 -54.37 2.75
CA ASP A 588 -6.62 -54.89 4.03
C ASP A 588 -7.64 -55.86 4.64
N GLY A 589 -7.16 -57.03 5.07
CA GLY A 589 -7.92 -58.01 5.84
C GLY A 589 -7.51 -58.03 7.31
N LEU A 590 -8.48 -58.22 8.21
CA LEU A 590 -8.25 -58.33 9.65
C LEU A 590 -8.33 -59.79 10.09
N VAL A 591 -7.26 -60.29 10.72
CA VAL A 591 -7.22 -61.57 11.43
C VAL A 591 -7.38 -61.30 12.93
N HIS A 592 -8.50 -61.71 13.53
CA HIS A 592 -8.71 -61.56 14.96
C HIS A 592 -7.81 -62.52 15.76
N VAL A 593 -7.37 -62.14 16.97
CA VAL A 593 -6.49 -62.99 17.83
C VAL A 593 -6.99 -64.43 17.99
N SER A 594 -8.30 -64.62 18.04
CA SER A 594 -8.95 -65.94 18.18
C SER A 594 -8.89 -66.82 16.91
N GLN A 595 -8.47 -66.26 15.78
CA GLN A 595 -8.37 -66.89 14.46
C GLN A 595 -6.90 -67.07 13.99
N ILE A 596 -5.93 -66.71 14.85
CA ILE A 596 -4.48 -66.84 14.58
C ILE A 596 -3.97 -68.23 14.96
N SER A 597 -4.43 -68.82 16.08
CA SER A 597 -3.96 -70.15 16.54
C SER A 597 -5.04 -70.91 17.36
N HIS A 598 -4.83 -72.21 17.57
CA HIS A 598 -5.66 -73.07 18.42
C HIS A 598 -5.39 -72.95 19.93
N GLU A 599 -4.28 -72.31 20.34
CA GLU A 599 -3.94 -72.02 21.73
C GLU A 599 -4.28 -70.57 22.12
N PHE A 600 -4.58 -70.32 23.41
CA PHE A 600 -4.94 -68.98 23.89
C PHE A 600 -3.70 -68.08 23.96
N LEU A 601 -3.59 -67.13 23.02
CA LEU A 601 -2.51 -66.14 22.97
C LEU A 601 -3.02 -64.81 23.53
N GLU A 602 -2.43 -64.32 24.63
CA GLU A 602 -2.75 -63.01 25.20
C GLU A 602 -2.28 -61.83 24.34
N ASN A 603 -1.28 -62.02 23.48
CA ASN A 603 -0.81 -61.00 22.55
C ASN A 603 -0.44 -61.60 21.17
N PRO A 604 -0.96 -61.06 20.05
CA PRO A 604 -0.69 -61.55 18.70
C PRO A 604 0.77 -61.35 18.24
N THR A 605 1.51 -60.47 18.91
CA THR A 605 2.93 -60.16 18.62
C THR A 605 3.87 -61.36 18.86
N THR A 606 3.42 -62.36 19.61
CA THR A 606 4.20 -63.57 19.92
C THR A 606 4.11 -64.60 18.79
N ALA A 607 3.10 -64.50 17.91
CA ALA A 607 2.83 -65.49 16.87
C ALA A 607 3.05 -64.99 15.43
N LEU A 608 3.05 -63.67 15.19
CA LEU A 608 3.23 -63.09 13.85
C LEU A 608 4.20 -61.91 13.89
N THR A 609 5.02 -61.79 12.86
CA THR A 609 5.96 -60.66 12.68
C THR A 609 5.43 -59.64 11.67
N ILE A 610 5.66 -58.34 11.91
CA ILE A 610 5.30 -57.29 10.95
C ILE A 610 6.14 -57.48 9.69
N GLY A 611 5.48 -57.69 8.55
CA GLY A 611 6.10 -57.92 7.25
C GLY A 611 6.16 -59.39 6.81
N GLU A 612 5.64 -60.32 7.60
CA GLU A 612 5.54 -61.74 7.27
C GLU A 612 4.41 -62.01 6.26
N GLU A 613 4.66 -62.91 5.30
CA GLU A 613 3.66 -63.36 4.34
C GLU A 613 2.94 -64.59 4.88
N ILE A 614 1.61 -64.53 4.97
CA ILE A 614 0.77 -65.58 5.55
C ILE A 614 -0.39 -65.93 4.63
N ASP A 615 -0.76 -67.19 4.66
CA ASP A 615 -1.94 -67.71 3.98
C ASP A 615 -3.12 -67.68 4.94
N ALA A 616 -4.19 -67.00 4.55
CA ALA A 616 -5.38 -66.90 5.36
C ALA A 616 -6.63 -67.15 4.53
N LYS A 617 -7.65 -67.76 5.13
CA LYS A 617 -8.93 -68.02 4.49
C LYS A 617 -9.90 -66.87 4.77
N ILE A 618 -10.62 -66.41 3.75
CA ILE A 618 -11.66 -65.39 3.90
C ILE A 618 -12.85 -66.01 4.63
N LEU A 619 -13.16 -65.54 5.84
CA LEU A 619 -14.33 -65.97 6.60
C LEU A 619 -15.57 -65.15 6.28
N LYS A 620 -15.38 -63.84 6.07
CA LYS A 620 -16.47 -62.91 5.79
C LYS A 620 -15.94 -61.72 5.02
N LEU A 621 -16.62 -61.37 3.94
CA LEU A 621 -16.30 -60.23 3.10
C LEU A 621 -17.47 -59.24 3.12
N ASP A 622 -17.27 -58.09 3.75
CA ASP A 622 -18.28 -57.02 3.82
C ASP A 622 -17.88 -55.87 2.88
N CYS A 623 -18.47 -55.87 1.68
CA CYS A 623 -18.21 -54.86 0.64
C CYS A 623 -18.72 -53.46 1.02
N ALA A 624 -19.74 -53.37 1.88
CA ALA A 624 -20.33 -52.08 2.26
C ALA A 624 -19.46 -51.36 3.29
N GLU A 625 -18.94 -52.10 4.26
CA GLU A 625 -18.07 -51.58 5.32
C GLU A 625 -16.59 -51.57 4.95
N LYS A 626 -16.21 -52.10 3.76
CA LYS A 626 -14.82 -52.25 3.30
C LYS A 626 -13.98 -53.04 4.32
N LYS A 627 -14.54 -54.14 4.84
CA LYS A 627 -13.91 -55.00 5.86
C LYS A 627 -13.86 -56.44 5.38
N MET A 628 -12.67 -57.03 5.37
CA MET A 628 -12.47 -58.45 5.11
C MET A 628 -11.94 -59.14 6.36
N THR A 629 -12.63 -60.19 6.84
CA THR A 629 -12.20 -60.95 8.03
C THR A 629 -11.52 -62.25 7.59
N LEU A 630 -10.29 -62.44 8.04
CA LEU A 630 -9.42 -63.54 7.65
C LEU A 630 -9.16 -64.49 8.82
N SER A 631 -8.91 -65.77 8.52
CA SER A 631 -8.54 -66.78 9.52
C SER A 631 -7.42 -67.69 9.02
N ILE A 632 -6.39 -67.84 9.86
CA ILE A 632 -5.24 -68.73 9.63
C ILE A 632 -5.60 -70.14 10.14
N LYS A 633 -6.39 -70.19 11.21
CA LYS A 633 -6.89 -71.41 11.88
C LYS A 633 -7.68 -72.35 10.98
N ALA A 634 -8.32 -71.83 9.92
CA ALA A 634 -9.12 -72.63 9.00
C ALA A 634 -8.28 -73.55 8.08
N LEU A 635 -6.95 -73.41 8.07
CA LEU A 635 -6.01 -74.22 7.30
C LEU A 635 -5.33 -75.34 8.12
N GLU A 636 -5.36 -75.27 9.47
CA GLU A 636 -4.72 -76.27 10.33
C GLU A 636 -5.63 -77.49 10.55
N SER A 637 -5.16 -78.68 10.18
CA SER A 637 -5.85 -79.94 10.43
C SER A 637 -5.85 -80.28 11.93
N ARG A 638 -7.06 -80.33 12.50
CA ARG A 638 -7.38 -80.66 13.90
C ARG A 638 -6.60 -81.88 14.43
N PRO A 639 -5.70 -81.74 15.42
CA PRO A 639 -5.02 -82.88 16.03
C PRO A 639 -5.98 -83.71 16.90
N GLU A 640 -5.89 -85.03 16.73
CA GLU A 640 -6.66 -86.06 17.41
C GLU A 640 -6.04 -86.40 18.78
N ASN A 641 -6.90 -86.64 19.79
CA ASN A 641 -6.63 -87.12 21.15
C ASN A 641 -6.02 -86.15 22.19
N LEU A 642 -6.82 -85.86 23.23
CA LEU A 642 -6.57 -86.32 24.62
C LEU A 642 -7.78 -86.10 25.54
N GLU A 643 -8.42 -87.22 25.83
CA GLU A 643 -9.10 -87.69 27.06
C GLU A 643 -9.87 -86.74 28.01
N ARG A 644 -11.11 -87.17 28.31
CA ARG A 644 -11.97 -86.72 29.40
C ARG A 644 -11.45 -87.20 30.76
N ARG A 645 -11.62 -86.38 31.82
CA ARG A 645 -12.10 -86.82 33.17
C ARG A 645 -12.44 -85.62 34.09
N PRO A 646 -13.19 -85.79 35.21
CA PRO A 646 -14.53 -85.22 35.38
C PRO A 646 -14.70 -84.22 36.54
N ARG A 647 -15.90 -83.62 36.63
CA ARG A 647 -16.39 -82.68 37.66
C ARG A 647 -16.34 -83.20 39.11
N GLY A 648 -16.00 -82.31 40.04
CA GLY A 648 -16.36 -82.30 41.48
C GLY A 648 -15.60 -81.18 42.20
N ALA A 649 -16.06 -80.48 43.25
CA ALA A 649 -17.31 -80.39 44.00
C ALA A 649 -17.26 -79.15 44.94
N ARG A 650 -18.44 -78.56 45.23
CA ARG A 650 -18.94 -77.88 46.46
C ARG A 650 -18.21 -76.76 47.24
N GLY A 651 -19.04 -75.79 47.67
CA GLY A 651 -18.94 -74.93 48.87
C GLY A 651 -19.58 -73.54 48.59
N GLU A 652 -20.88 -73.26 48.77
CA GLU A 652 -21.76 -73.09 49.96
C GLU A 652 -21.47 -71.86 50.85
N ALA A 653 -22.57 -71.17 51.23
CA ALA A 653 -22.78 -70.09 52.23
C ALA A 653 -22.49 -68.64 51.80
N ASP A 654 -23.27 -67.61 52.11
CA ASP A 654 -24.63 -67.39 52.66
C ASP A 654 -24.88 -65.85 52.60
N GLY A 655 -26.13 -65.37 52.76
CA GLY A 655 -26.34 -63.97 53.23
C GLY A 655 -27.40 -63.08 52.55
N ASP A 656 -28.65 -63.25 52.98
CA ASP A 656 -29.65 -62.22 53.33
C ASP A 656 -30.30 -61.23 52.32
N ASN A 657 -31.51 -61.62 51.87
CA ASN A 657 -32.82 -61.11 52.33
C ASN A 657 -33.26 -59.62 52.11
N LYS A 658 -34.27 -59.49 51.23
CA LYS A 658 -35.53 -58.68 51.30
C LYS A 658 -35.49 -57.17 51.57
N GLY A 659 -36.15 -56.44 50.65
CA GLY A 659 -36.79 -55.14 50.93
C GLY A 659 -37.66 -54.58 49.80
N ARG A 660 -38.91 -55.04 49.71
CA ARG A 660 -40.04 -54.45 48.93
C ARG A 660 -40.14 -52.91 49.04
N ALA A 661 -40.46 -52.24 47.94
CA ALA A 661 -41.76 -51.54 47.75
C ALA A 661 -41.90 -50.96 46.32
N ARG A 662 -43.08 -51.18 45.73
CA ARG A 662 -43.55 -50.65 44.42
C ARG A 662 -44.55 -49.51 44.62
N LYS A 663 -44.73 -48.74 43.54
CA LYS A 663 -45.81 -47.79 43.17
C LYS A 663 -45.46 -46.32 43.49
N PHE A 664 -45.65 -45.35 42.60
CA PHE A 664 -46.74 -45.14 41.63
C PHE A 664 -46.27 -44.44 40.34
N SER A 665 -46.92 -44.80 39.22
CA SER A 665 -47.04 -44.00 37.99
C SER A 665 -47.68 -42.64 38.28
N LYS A 666 -47.48 -41.56 37.52
CA LYS A 666 -48.00 -41.36 36.16
C LYS A 666 -47.53 -39.98 35.65
N ASP A 667 -47.61 -39.83 34.33
CA ASP A 667 -47.57 -38.60 33.53
C ASP A 667 -46.21 -38.22 32.90
N ARG A 668 -46.18 -38.49 31.60
CA ARG A 668 -45.17 -38.13 30.60
C ARG A 668 -45.81 -37.03 29.73
N PRO A 669 -45.04 -36.07 29.21
CA PRO A 669 -44.84 -36.05 27.77
C PRO A 669 -43.39 -35.78 27.37
N ALA A 670 -43.17 -35.81 26.05
CA ALA A 670 -41.92 -35.97 25.34
C ALA A 670 -41.10 -34.68 25.18
N ASP A 671 -39.86 -34.93 24.75
CA ASP A 671 -38.89 -34.04 24.10
C ASP A 671 -38.04 -33.11 24.98
N GLU A 672 -36.84 -32.86 24.45
CA GLU A 672 -35.75 -31.98 24.92
C GLU A 672 -34.71 -32.61 25.87
N TYR A 673 -33.66 -33.16 25.25
CA TYR A 673 -32.32 -33.18 25.84
C TYR A 673 -31.64 -31.84 25.50
N THR A 674 -31.46 -31.00 26.52
CA THR A 674 -30.52 -29.87 26.48
C THR A 674 -29.67 -29.88 27.75
N GLU A 675 -28.38 -30.09 27.52
CA GLU A 675 -27.18 -29.54 28.18
C GLU A 675 -27.14 -29.31 29.70
N TRP A 676 -26.07 -29.80 30.33
CA TRP A 676 -25.23 -28.89 31.13
C TRP A 676 -23.73 -29.26 31.14
N ASN A 677 -23.00 -28.38 30.46
CA ASN A 677 -21.69 -27.75 30.68
C ASN A 677 -20.57 -28.33 31.57
N GLU A 678 -19.40 -28.39 30.90
CA GLU A 678 -18.12 -27.71 31.17
C GLU A 678 -17.58 -27.56 32.61
N GLY A 679 -16.35 -28.08 32.77
CA GLY A 679 -15.28 -27.29 33.38
C GLY A 679 -14.24 -28.10 34.16
N GLY A 680 -13.05 -28.33 33.57
CA GLY A 680 -11.87 -28.68 34.39
C GLY A 680 -10.66 -29.29 33.67
N LEU A 681 -9.77 -28.42 33.19
CA LEU A 681 -8.29 -28.57 33.10
C LEU A 681 -7.66 -29.32 31.91
N GLY A 682 -6.99 -28.54 31.05
CA GLY A 682 -5.55 -28.73 30.83
C GLY A 682 -5.10 -29.35 29.51
N GLY A 683 -5.52 -28.79 28.38
CA GLY A 683 -4.94 -29.13 27.08
C GLY A 683 -3.53 -28.56 26.90
N ALA A 684 -2.53 -29.42 26.90
CA ALA A 684 -1.25 -29.16 26.24
C ALA A 684 -1.40 -29.55 24.76
N SER A 685 -1.01 -28.65 23.86
CA SER A 685 -1.11 -28.89 22.42
C SER A 685 -0.06 -29.91 21.96
N ILE A 686 -0.47 -30.80 21.04
CA ILE A 686 0.35 -31.84 20.41
C ILE A 686 1.61 -31.29 19.70
N ALA A 687 1.71 -29.98 19.50
CA ALA A 687 2.87 -29.31 18.93
C ALA A 687 4.06 -29.15 19.90
N GLU A 688 3.85 -29.23 21.23
CA GLU A 688 4.93 -29.14 22.22
C GLU A 688 5.57 -30.49 22.59
N MET A 689 4.92 -31.62 22.29
CA MET A 689 5.46 -32.96 22.56
C MET A 689 6.39 -33.54 21.48
N LEU A 690 6.58 -32.84 20.35
CA LEU A 690 7.41 -33.28 19.23
C LEU A 690 8.76 -32.58 19.11
N LYS A 691 9.18 -31.83 20.14
CA LYS A 691 10.55 -31.32 20.27
C LYS A 691 11.20 -31.87 21.53
N ASN A 692 11.67 -33.10 21.45
CA ASN A 692 12.93 -33.56 22.05
C ASN A 692 13.23 -34.97 21.54
N SER A 693 14.27 -35.04 20.70
CA SER A 693 15.05 -36.25 20.45
C SER A 693 15.99 -36.52 21.63
#